data_AF-A0A9P1IJJ9-F1
#
_entry.id   AF-A0A9P1IJJ9-F1
#
_cell.length_a   1.000
_cell.length_b   1.000
_cell.length_c   1.000
_cell.angle_alpha   90.00
_cell.angle_beta   90.00
_cell.angle_gamma   90.00
#
_symmetry.space_group_name_H-M   'P 1'
#
loop_
_entity.id
_entity.type
_entity.pdbx_description
1 polymer ?
#
loop_
_entity_poly.entity_id
_entity_poly.type
_entity_poly.pdbx_seq_one_letter_code
_entity_poly.pdbx_strand_id
1 'polypeptide(L)'
;MNPFLEQVLIFTLNLSHKMDGILSYENRQLKLDNAPIIEKVAREIEAFKNLTVLELKGNTLGVTAGERLGQALKKHPELQRCLWSDMFTGRLKNEIPPILKSLCSAMIQVNCHITELDLSDNAFGPIGADGISEFLTSSSAFTLHTLRLNNNGLGAGGVKIAQCLIRCHENAKLAGTKFELRRFIAGRNRLEDPGAKALSEAFSKLGTLQEVRIPQNGIRPKGISALAFAFEKNPDLQIIDINDNTCTINGAENMAEILPNLKNLVELDLGDCLCRDVGIMTVLAGLDCRRDKLQKVNFSGNEITPAAIDELFAFFNTPTMSHVRVNLSFNNFGEEFEEIRERVEKEKANFEMGDEDDDQGSLSGGSDEENEDYLDEEDEEYEGENDEFGDESGDGNTSKETVINTSKRVESMLDEMCRKGFGCLQIDNNQNDNQQKNDGILSFLDQKLKLDTAESAEQVAQKIENTKNVRVLELKGNTIGVEAGERLAKSLEKHPELQRCLWSDMFTGRLKTEIPPVLKSLGRSMITANCHIIELDLSDNAFGPIGAEGIKEFLESPAAFSLETLKLNNNGLGIGGKQIAQSLGECLEKSKKSGGGEKSRLRLRTFIAGRNRLENPGAKAISQVFQKLETLENIQIPQNGINKEGIEAIGELLRFNRNLRVLNLNDNTATQLGAYAIAKNLQHVPHLEVLDLGDCLCRDQGCHAIIDSLTPNIHRNLREVNLSGSELSPQAAQIIINKWRKFDNSRHKPILKIGSNNFGELFTQIRNFSNAMKNIEIGDSDDDCGSLSSEDEEYQSNDSENEEESEEEEEGDGDDEKENDGEEQNEKVQRFSTVIDQLKDEYESRVQDETAKYLLRLLIPVQQSNSNPLVFERALEVAEEIIRRIAAVPRNPIPTTTQLINHFVAQSRILGVKPEEDWRIQVDIKILGQFLRQLLSRGHFELERQLILHYFA
;
A
#
# COMPACT_ATOMS: atom_id res chain seq x y z
N MET A 1 34.01 -2.23 36.45
CA MET A 1 34.58 -3.59 36.60
C MET A 1 36.06 -3.54 36.27
N ASN A 2 36.90 -4.39 36.86
CA ASN A 2 38.34 -4.44 36.55
C ASN A 2 38.52 -4.97 35.11
N PRO A 3 39.18 -4.23 34.19
CA PRO A 3 39.38 -4.65 32.79
C PRO A 3 40.06 -6.02 32.66
N PHE A 4 40.89 -6.37 33.65
CA PHE A 4 41.58 -7.64 33.72
C PHE A 4 40.63 -8.80 34.06
N LEU A 5 39.66 -8.56 34.94
CA LEU A 5 38.62 -9.56 35.28
C LEU A 5 37.66 -9.76 34.11
N GLU A 6 37.34 -8.70 33.36
CA GLU A 6 36.47 -8.76 32.18
C GLU A 6 37.15 -9.53 31.03
N GLN A 7 38.43 -9.29 30.77
CA GLN A 7 39.21 -10.09 29.82
C GLN A 7 39.29 -11.57 30.22
N VAL A 8 39.54 -11.88 31.50
CA VAL A 8 39.59 -13.26 32.00
C VAL A 8 38.23 -13.95 31.92
N LEU A 9 37.13 -13.24 32.18
CA LEU A 9 35.76 -13.78 32.02
C LEU A 9 35.45 -14.06 30.55
N ILE A 10 35.79 -13.13 29.65
CA ILE A 10 35.59 -13.28 28.21
C ILE A 10 36.34 -14.50 27.69
N PHE A 11 37.59 -14.76 28.13
CA PHE A 11 38.36 -15.93 27.67
C PHE A 11 37.91 -17.26 28.29
N THR A 12 37.14 -17.28 29.37
CA THR A 12 36.65 -18.50 30.02
C THR A 12 35.24 -18.93 29.58
N LEU A 13 34.43 -18.01 29.03
CA LEU A 13 33.10 -18.32 28.50
C LEU A 13 33.19 -19.20 27.24
N ASN A 14 32.36 -20.23 27.09
CA ASN A 14 32.24 -20.92 25.81
C ASN A 14 31.31 -20.12 24.89
N LEU A 15 31.83 -19.55 23.80
CA LEU A 15 31.06 -18.71 22.88
C LEU A 15 30.47 -19.48 21.70
N SER A 16 30.98 -20.68 21.44
CA SER A 16 30.62 -21.48 20.27
C SER A 16 30.04 -22.84 20.64
N HIS A 17 29.21 -23.36 19.74
CA HIS A 17 28.90 -24.78 19.69
C HIS A 17 29.83 -25.44 18.65
N LYS A 18 30.44 -26.57 19.02
CA LYS A 18 31.43 -27.28 18.20
C LYS A 18 30.92 -28.69 17.94
N MET A 19 30.73 -29.01 16.67
CA MET A 19 30.42 -30.36 16.20
C MET A 19 31.45 -30.77 15.15
N ASP A 20 31.43 -32.02 14.71
CA ASP A 20 32.36 -32.48 13.67
C ASP A 20 32.22 -31.61 12.41
N GLY A 21 33.28 -30.87 12.09
CA GLY A 21 33.35 -29.93 10.97
C GLY A 21 32.50 -28.65 11.07
N ILE A 22 31.76 -28.43 12.18
CA ILE A 22 30.87 -27.26 12.34
C ILE A 22 31.31 -26.41 13.52
N LEU A 23 31.59 -25.13 13.25
CA LEU A 23 31.77 -24.11 14.27
C LEU A 23 30.61 -23.12 14.19
N SER A 24 29.76 -23.14 15.22
CA SER A 24 28.54 -22.33 15.26
C SER A 24 28.57 -21.30 16.38
N TYR A 25 28.20 -20.07 16.01
CA TYR A 25 27.91 -18.95 16.89
C TYR A 25 26.43 -18.55 16.83
N GLU A 26 25.54 -19.45 16.37
CA GLU A 26 24.13 -19.14 16.16
C GLU A 26 23.48 -18.54 17.41
N ASN A 27 22.79 -17.40 17.22
CA ASN A 27 21.96 -16.70 18.19
C ASN A 27 22.67 -16.40 19.51
N ARG A 28 24.00 -16.25 19.47
CA ARG A 28 24.81 -15.85 20.62
C ARG A 28 24.73 -14.35 20.90
N GLN A 29 24.13 -13.57 19.98
CA GLN A 29 23.97 -12.12 20.09
C GLN A 29 25.30 -11.40 20.31
N LEU A 30 26.38 -11.92 19.71
CA LEU A 30 27.71 -11.33 19.84
C LEU A 30 27.78 -10.03 19.04
N LYS A 31 28.17 -8.95 19.72
CA LYS A 31 28.59 -7.72 19.07
C LYS A 31 30.09 -7.80 18.78
N LEU A 32 30.42 -8.14 17.54
CA LEU A 32 31.80 -8.22 17.06
C LEU A 32 32.25 -6.82 16.61
N ASP A 33 32.26 -5.89 17.56
CA ASP A 33 32.75 -4.52 17.43
C ASP A 33 33.87 -4.19 18.44
N ASN A 34 34.21 -5.16 19.30
CA ASN A 34 35.26 -5.04 20.32
C ASN A 34 36.43 -6.01 20.08
N ALA A 35 37.66 -5.49 20.10
CA ALA A 35 38.88 -6.22 19.74
C ALA A 35 39.09 -7.56 20.49
N PRO A 36 38.88 -7.69 21.82
CA PRO A 36 39.10 -8.95 22.52
C PRO A 36 38.10 -10.05 22.13
N ILE A 37 36.84 -9.70 21.89
CA ILE A 37 35.81 -10.68 21.48
C ILE A 37 36.06 -11.11 20.04
N ILE A 38 36.35 -10.16 19.14
CA ILE A 38 36.74 -10.45 17.75
C ILE A 38 37.94 -11.40 17.73
N GLU A 39 39.00 -11.08 18.47
CA GLU A 39 40.22 -11.88 18.52
C GLU A 39 39.96 -13.29 19.09
N LYS A 40 39.06 -13.40 20.07
CA LYS A 40 38.68 -14.70 20.60
C LYS A 40 37.95 -15.56 19.57
N VAL A 41 36.94 -15.02 18.90
CA VAL A 41 36.21 -15.72 17.83
C VAL A 41 37.17 -16.10 16.70
N ALA A 42 38.05 -15.18 16.30
CA ALA A 42 39.01 -15.42 15.24
C ALA A 42 40.02 -16.54 15.59
N ARG A 43 40.53 -16.58 16.84
CA ARG A 43 41.39 -17.69 17.31
C ARG A 43 40.65 -19.01 17.38
N GLU A 44 39.39 -19.00 17.76
CA GLU A 44 38.56 -20.21 17.76
C GLU A 44 38.38 -20.76 16.35
N ILE A 45 38.13 -19.89 15.36
CA ILE A 45 38.11 -20.26 13.94
C ILE A 45 39.46 -20.85 13.54
N GLU A 46 40.57 -20.11 13.70
CA GLU A 46 41.93 -20.55 13.32
C GLU A 46 42.35 -21.90 13.92
N ALA A 47 41.95 -22.16 15.17
CA ALA A 47 42.30 -23.39 15.89
C ALA A 47 41.38 -24.56 15.55
N PHE A 48 40.24 -24.30 14.90
CA PHE A 48 39.25 -25.33 14.58
C PHE A 48 39.78 -26.25 13.49
N LYS A 49 39.89 -27.55 13.77
CA LYS A 49 40.37 -28.51 12.76
C LYS A 49 39.22 -28.90 11.84
N ASN A 50 39.48 -28.89 10.53
CA ASN A 50 38.54 -29.34 9.50
C ASN A 50 37.23 -28.52 9.50
N LEU A 51 37.33 -27.19 9.45
CA LEU A 51 36.17 -26.28 9.50
C LEU A 51 35.41 -26.31 8.16
N THR A 52 34.43 -27.20 8.05
CA THR A 52 33.58 -27.32 6.85
C THR A 52 32.38 -26.37 6.85
N VAL A 53 31.88 -25.97 8.03
CA VAL A 53 30.71 -25.09 8.20
C VAL A 53 31.02 -24.01 9.22
N LEU A 54 30.85 -22.74 8.83
CA LEU A 54 30.89 -21.60 9.73
C LEU A 54 29.52 -20.95 9.81
N GLU A 55 28.94 -20.93 11.00
CA GLU A 55 27.63 -20.33 11.27
C GLU A 55 27.77 -19.11 12.18
N LEU A 56 27.33 -17.96 11.67
CA LEU A 56 27.41 -16.65 12.33
C LEU A 56 26.05 -16.02 12.57
N LYS A 57 24.97 -16.80 12.39
CA LYS A 57 23.60 -16.30 12.46
C LYS A 57 23.26 -15.61 13.78
N GLY A 58 22.54 -14.48 13.71
CA GLY A 58 22.04 -13.75 14.88
C GLY A 58 23.14 -13.06 15.69
N ASN A 59 24.18 -12.58 15.02
CA ASN A 59 25.28 -11.80 15.61
C ASN A 59 25.44 -10.47 14.85
N THR A 60 26.33 -9.61 15.32
CA THR A 60 26.57 -8.31 14.67
C THR A 60 28.05 -8.17 14.33
N LEU A 61 28.39 -8.16 13.04
CA LEU A 61 29.75 -7.99 12.56
C LEU A 61 30.03 -6.53 12.17
N GLY A 62 31.05 -5.92 12.76
CA GLY A 62 31.63 -4.67 12.25
C GLY A 62 32.69 -4.91 11.17
N VAL A 63 33.11 -3.83 10.50
CA VAL A 63 34.15 -3.88 9.43
C VAL A 63 35.44 -4.54 9.92
N THR A 64 35.93 -4.15 11.09
CA THR A 64 37.15 -4.70 11.70
C THR A 64 37.00 -6.19 12.04
N ALA A 65 35.80 -6.63 12.43
CA ALA A 65 35.53 -8.06 12.61
C ALA A 65 35.54 -8.79 11.27
N GLY A 66 34.88 -8.25 10.24
CA GLY A 66 34.93 -8.81 8.88
C GLY A 66 36.36 -9.04 8.38
N GLU A 67 37.23 -8.06 8.55
CA GLU A 67 38.66 -8.17 8.20
C GLU A 67 39.38 -9.25 9.01
N ARG A 68 39.23 -9.24 10.33
CA ARG A 68 39.95 -10.16 11.22
C ARG A 68 39.46 -11.59 11.11
N LEU A 69 38.15 -11.80 10.96
CA LEU A 69 37.55 -13.11 10.69
C LEU A 69 37.92 -13.59 9.28
N GLY A 70 37.98 -12.70 8.29
CA GLY A 70 38.52 -13.01 6.97
C GLY A 70 39.96 -13.53 7.03
N GLN A 71 40.82 -12.94 7.86
CA GLN A 71 42.18 -13.46 8.08
C GLN A 71 42.18 -14.87 8.70
N ALA A 72 41.29 -15.13 9.67
CA ALA A 72 41.14 -16.45 10.28
C ALA A 72 40.68 -17.50 9.26
N LEU A 73 39.73 -17.15 8.39
CA LEU A 73 39.21 -18.02 7.34
C LEU A 73 40.27 -18.52 6.35
N LYS A 74 41.40 -17.80 6.19
CA LYS A 74 42.51 -18.26 5.34
C LYS A 74 43.21 -19.53 5.85
N LYS A 75 42.87 -20.02 7.04
CA LYS A 75 43.34 -21.32 7.54
C LYS A 75 42.46 -22.49 7.11
N HIS A 76 41.33 -22.23 6.47
CA HIS A 76 40.29 -23.22 6.19
C HIS A 76 39.93 -23.32 4.70
N PRO A 77 40.83 -23.82 3.84
CA PRO A 77 40.48 -24.15 2.45
C PRO A 77 39.40 -25.24 2.34
N GLU A 78 39.17 -26.01 3.41
CA GLU A 78 38.12 -27.03 3.50
C GLU A 78 36.71 -26.47 3.74
N LEU A 79 36.55 -25.15 3.90
CA LEU A 79 35.24 -24.54 4.15
C LEU A 79 34.30 -24.76 2.97
N GLN A 80 33.09 -25.25 3.27
CA GLN A 80 32.07 -25.61 2.29
C GLN A 80 30.77 -24.85 2.50
N ARG A 81 30.42 -24.43 3.71
CA ARG A 81 29.11 -23.81 4.00
C ARG A 81 29.27 -22.58 4.90
N CYS A 82 28.67 -21.48 4.48
CA CYS A 82 28.70 -20.20 5.16
C CYS A 82 27.27 -19.81 5.54
N LEU A 83 26.91 -19.97 6.81
CA LEU A 83 25.57 -19.66 7.32
C LEU A 83 25.60 -18.30 8.02
N TRP A 84 25.46 -17.24 7.24
CA TRP A 84 25.76 -15.85 7.60
C TRP A 84 24.51 -14.96 7.56
N SER A 85 23.34 -15.52 7.91
CA SER A 85 22.10 -14.77 7.99
C SER A 85 22.05 -13.85 9.22
N ASP A 86 21.35 -12.73 9.18
CA ASP A 86 21.18 -11.82 10.33
C ASP A 86 22.51 -11.52 11.06
N MET A 87 23.52 -11.09 10.30
CA MET A 87 24.86 -10.81 10.82
C MET A 87 25.19 -9.30 10.89
N PHE A 88 24.26 -8.44 10.45
CA PHE A 88 24.43 -6.99 10.36
C PHE A 88 23.38 -6.20 11.14
N THR A 89 22.66 -6.83 12.05
CA THR A 89 21.69 -6.13 12.91
C THR A 89 22.37 -4.97 13.64
N GLY A 90 21.86 -3.75 13.42
CA GLY A 90 22.40 -2.51 13.99
C GLY A 90 23.63 -1.92 13.28
N ARG A 91 24.08 -2.47 12.14
CA ARG A 91 25.16 -1.91 11.30
C ARG A 91 24.62 -0.98 10.22
N LEU A 92 25.50 -0.11 9.70
CA LEU A 92 25.15 0.75 8.58
C LEU A 92 25.20 -0.04 7.26
N LYS A 93 24.30 0.26 6.32
CA LYS A 93 24.24 -0.42 5.01
C LYS A 93 25.54 -0.35 4.22
N ASN A 94 26.28 0.76 4.33
CA ASN A 94 27.57 0.95 3.64
C ASN A 94 28.72 0.14 4.26
N GLU A 95 28.56 -0.43 5.45
CA GLU A 95 29.53 -1.33 6.07
C GLU A 95 29.39 -2.77 5.58
N ILE A 96 28.21 -3.13 5.05
CA ILE A 96 27.93 -4.49 4.57
C ILE A 96 28.88 -4.90 3.43
N PRO A 97 29.04 -4.12 2.33
CA PRO A 97 29.94 -4.51 1.25
C PRO A 97 31.40 -4.73 1.68
N PRO A 98 32.08 -3.85 2.45
CA PRO A 98 33.47 -4.10 2.87
C PRO A 98 33.61 -5.30 3.80
N ILE A 99 32.62 -5.61 4.65
CA ILE A 99 32.63 -6.82 5.48
C ILE A 99 32.55 -8.06 4.59
N LEU A 100 31.55 -8.12 3.71
CA LEU A 100 31.36 -9.25 2.80
C LEU A 100 32.56 -9.43 1.87
N LYS A 101 33.13 -8.34 1.33
CA LYS A 101 34.35 -8.38 0.52
C LYS A 101 35.52 -8.97 1.29
N SER A 102 35.69 -8.63 2.57
CA SER A 102 36.78 -9.17 3.39
C SER A 102 36.65 -10.68 3.61
N LEU A 103 35.44 -11.15 3.97
CA LEU A 103 35.15 -12.56 4.16
C LEU A 103 35.26 -13.35 2.85
N CYS A 104 34.67 -12.83 1.77
CA CYS A 104 34.68 -13.42 0.43
C CYS A 104 36.09 -13.50 -0.15
N SER A 105 36.87 -12.42 -0.07
CA SER A 105 38.25 -12.39 -0.55
C SER A 105 39.11 -13.45 0.13
N ALA A 106 38.89 -13.71 1.41
CA ALA A 106 39.60 -14.77 2.12
C ALA A 106 39.28 -16.15 1.55
N MET A 107 37.99 -16.45 1.31
CA MET A 107 37.55 -17.72 0.71
C MET A 107 38.14 -17.91 -0.70
N ILE A 108 38.14 -16.85 -1.50
CA ILE A 108 38.72 -16.85 -2.86
C ILE A 108 40.23 -17.14 -2.79
N GLN A 109 40.96 -16.47 -1.90
CA GLN A 109 42.42 -16.60 -1.80
C GLN A 109 42.89 -18.01 -1.44
N VAL A 110 42.11 -18.76 -0.67
CA VAL A 110 42.44 -20.15 -0.30
C VAL A 110 41.71 -21.18 -1.16
N ASN A 111 41.02 -20.72 -2.20
CA ASN A 111 40.28 -21.54 -3.15
C ASN A 111 39.30 -22.50 -2.45
N CYS A 112 38.49 -21.96 -1.53
CA CYS A 112 37.40 -22.71 -0.91
C CYS A 112 36.44 -23.24 -1.99
N HIS A 113 35.82 -24.39 -1.73
CA HIS A 113 34.79 -24.96 -2.60
C HIS A 113 33.45 -24.81 -1.90
N ILE A 114 32.89 -23.58 -1.96
CA ILE A 114 31.66 -23.26 -1.25
C ILE A 114 30.50 -23.96 -1.96
N THR A 115 29.70 -24.68 -1.18
CA THR A 115 28.51 -25.41 -1.59
C THR A 115 27.22 -24.72 -1.16
N GLU A 116 27.27 -23.92 -0.10
CA GLU A 116 26.12 -23.17 0.42
C GLU A 116 26.56 -21.82 0.98
N LEU A 117 25.87 -20.76 0.55
CA LEU A 117 26.01 -19.41 1.08
C LEU A 117 24.62 -18.89 1.49
N ASP A 118 24.46 -18.66 2.78
CA ASP A 118 23.26 -18.06 3.35
C ASP A 118 23.58 -16.65 3.84
N LEU A 119 22.92 -15.66 3.25
CA LEU A 119 23.04 -14.25 3.57
C LEU A 119 21.68 -13.64 3.87
N SER A 120 20.70 -14.44 4.28
CA SER A 120 19.35 -13.96 4.58
C SER A 120 19.32 -12.94 5.73
N ASP A 121 18.30 -12.09 5.78
CA ASP A 121 18.05 -11.16 6.89
C ASP A 121 19.19 -10.15 7.16
N ASN A 122 19.91 -9.74 6.12
CA ASN A 122 21.05 -8.83 6.24
C ASN A 122 20.79 -7.42 5.71
N ALA A 123 19.55 -7.11 5.29
CA ALA A 123 19.13 -5.77 4.87
C ALA A 123 20.10 -5.07 3.89
N PHE A 124 20.63 -5.81 2.93
CA PHE A 124 21.62 -5.36 1.94
C PHE A 124 21.27 -4.01 1.31
N GLY A 125 20.00 -3.82 0.94
CA GLY A 125 19.66 -2.81 -0.07
C GLY A 125 20.29 -3.15 -1.43
N PRO A 126 20.13 -2.28 -2.45
CA PRO A 126 20.74 -2.50 -3.76
C PRO A 126 22.28 -2.60 -3.72
N ILE A 127 22.93 -1.82 -2.85
CA ILE A 127 24.40 -1.76 -2.77
C ILE A 127 25.01 -3.01 -2.12
N GLY A 128 24.26 -3.74 -1.28
CA GLY A 128 24.80 -4.94 -0.63
C GLY A 128 25.18 -6.06 -1.60
N ALA A 129 24.54 -6.12 -2.79
CA ALA A 129 24.90 -7.07 -3.85
C ALA A 129 26.36 -6.91 -4.35
N ASP A 130 26.93 -5.69 -4.27
CA ASP A 130 28.33 -5.43 -4.61
C ASP A 130 29.31 -6.14 -3.66
N GLY A 131 28.86 -6.47 -2.45
CA GLY A 131 29.67 -7.15 -1.43
C GLY A 131 30.04 -8.59 -1.80
N ILE A 132 29.22 -9.24 -2.64
CA ILE A 132 29.36 -10.67 -2.99
C ILE A 132 29.61 -10.92 -4.48
N SER A 133 29.59 -9.87 -5.30
CA SER A 133 29.76 -9.97 -6.75
C SER A 133 31.08 -10.64 -7.16
N GLU A 134 32.19 -10.31 -6.48
CA GLU A 134 33.50 -10.93 -6.75
C GLU A 134 33.51 -12.42 -6.40
N PHE A 135 32.90 -12.79 -5.28
CA PHE A 135 32.77 -14.19 -4.90
C PHE A 135 31.94 -14.98 -5.91
N LEU A 136 30.75 -14.48 -6.25
CA LEU A 136 29.84 -15.14 -7.19
C LEU A 136 30.41 -15.26 -8.59
N THR A 137 31.52 -14.59 -8.94
CA THR A 137 32.18 -14.74 -10.25
C THR A 137 33.51 -15.48 -10.17
N SER A 138 33.92 -15.94 -8.98
CA SER A 138 35.19 -16.61 -8.71
C SER A 138 35.11 -18.14 -8.79
N SER A 139 36.28 -18.80 -8.84
CA SER A 139 36.36 -20.27 -8.78
C SER A 139 35.79 -20.87 -7.51
N SER A 140 35.77 -20.10 -6.41
CA SER A 140 35.22 -20.57 -5.13
C SER A 140 33.71 -20.74 -5.12
N ALA A 141 33.01 -20.14 -6.08
CA ALA A 141 31.57 -20.29 -6.25
C ALA A 141 31.19 -21.39 -7.26
N PHE A 142 32.15 -22.02 -7.95
CA PHE A 142 31.84 -23.04 -8.97
C PHE A 142 31.11 -24.26 -8.40
N THR A 143 31.31 -24.56 -7.12
CA THR A 143 30.63 -25.65 -6.41
C THR A 143 29.38 -25.20 -5.66
N LEU A 144 28.92 -23.96 -5.83
CA LEU A 144 27.81 -23.41 -5.06
C LEU A 144 26.48 -24.02 -5.52
N HIS A 145 25.91 -24.85 -4.66
CA HIS A 145 24.63 -25.55 -4.91
C HIS A 145 23.45 -24.81 -4.31
N THR A 146 23.64 -23.97 -3.28
CA THR A 146 22.56 -23.28 -2.57
C THR A 146 22.95 -21.85 -2.27
N LEU A 147 22.13 -20.90 -2.73
CA LEU A 147 22.25 -19.48 -2.45
C LEU A 147 20.97 -18.98 -1.78
N ARG A 148 21.08 -18.46 -0.55
CA ARG A 148 19.96 -17.84 0.17
C ARG A 148 20.21 -16.36 0.40
N LEU A 149 19.21 -15.57 0.03
CA LEU A 149 19.23 -14.11 0.02
C LEU A 149 17.92 -13.53 0.56
N ASN A 150 17.14 -14.27 1.36
CA ASN A 150 15.84 -13.78 1.84
C ASN A 150 15.97 -12.46 2.61
N ASN A 151 14.98 -11.58 2.49
CA ASN A 151 14.83 -10.37 3.31
C ASN A 151 16.07 -9.45 3.30
N ASN A 152 16.63 -9.23 2.10
CA ASN A 152 17.78 -8.35 1.90
C ASN A 152 17.42 -7.01 1.25
N GLY A 153 16.18 -6.83 0.77
CA GLY A 153 15.75 -5.60 0.12
C GLY A 153 16.59 -5.25 -1.11
N LEU A 154 16.93 -6.25 -1.93
CA LEU A 154 17.85 -6.10 -3.06
C LEU A 154 17.37 -5.06 -4.09
N GLY A 155 16.08 -4.95 -4.40
CA GLY A 155 15.60 -4.08 -5.47
C GLY A 155 16.36 -4.32 -6.77
N ALA A 156 16.90 -3.25 -7.37
CA ALA A 156 17.76 -3.31 -8.56
C ALA A 156 19.02 -4.20 -8.40
N GLY A 157 19.45 -4.51 -7.17
CA GLY A 157 20.51 -5.46 -6.89
C GLY A 157 20.19 -6.89 -7.37
N GLY A 158 18.92 -7.25 -7.57
CA GLY A 158 18.53 -8.55 -8.15
C GLY A 158 19.11 -8.78 -9.56
N VAL A 159 19.11 -7.75 -10.40
CA VAL A 159 19.70 -7.79 -11.75
C VAL A 159 21.20 -8.08 -11.67
N LYS A 160 21.89 -7.46 -10.70
CA LYS A 160 23.32 -7.67 -10.47
C LYS A 160 23.62 -9.12 -10.07
N ILE A 161 22.81 -9.70 -9.18
CA ILE A 161 22.96 -11.10 -8.78
C ILE A 161 22.79 -12.02 -9.99
N ALA A 162 21.77 -11.79 -10.82
CA ALA A 162 21.56 -12.57 -12.04
C ALA A 162 22.77 -12.53 -12.98
N GLN A 163 23.31 -11.34 -13.25
CA GLN A 163 24.53 -11.17 -14.07
C GLN A 163 25.74 -11.91 -13.48
N CYS A 164 25.92 -11.85 -12.16
CA CYS A 164 26.99 -12.58 -11.49
C CYS A 164 26.83 -14.10 -11.62
N LEU A 165 25.61 -14.64 -11.53
CA LEU A 165 25.35 -16.07 -11.70
C LEU A 165 25.65 -16.55 -13.14
N ILE A 166 25.24 -15.76 -14.15
CA ILE A 166 25.59 -16.03 -15.55
C ILE A 166 27.11 -16.05 -15.72
N ARG A 167 27.79 -15.04 -15.18
CA ARG A 167 29.25 -14.96 -15.27
C ARG A 167 29.96 -16.09 -14.52
N CYS A 168 29.42 -16.53 -13.38
CA CYS A 168 29.90 -17.72 -12.66
C CYS A 168 29.87 -18.95 -13.58
N HIS A 169 28.72 -19.17 -14.23
CA HIS A 169 28.50 -20.29 -15.12
C HIS A 169 29.50 -20.30 -16.29
N GLU A 170 29.70 -19.15 -16.93
CA GLU A 170 30.68 -18.98 -18.00
C GLU A 170 32.11 -19.26 -17.53
N ASN A 171 32.50 -18.69 -16.39
CA ASN A 171 33.83 -18.87 -15.83
C ASN A 171 34.09 -20.34 -15.44
N ALA A 172 33.08 -21.03 -14.88
CA ALA A 172 33.16 -22.44 -14.55
C ALA A 172 33.39 -23.30 -15.81
N LYS A 173 32.61 -23.03 -16.87
CA LYS A 173 32.74 -23.71 -18.15
C LYS A 173 34.12 -23.50 -18.77
N LEU A 174 34.65 -22.27 -18.74
CA LEU A 174 36.00 -21.95 -19.22
C LEU A 174 37.09 -22.69 -18.42
N ALA A 175 36.87 -22.87 -17.11
CA ALA A 175 37.76 -23.64 -16.25
C ALA A 175 37.62 -25.17 -16.40
N GLY A 176 36.75 -25.66 -17.29
CA GLY A 176 36.52 -27.09 -17.50
C GLY A 176 35.74 -27.77 -16.37
N THR A 177 35.00 -27.00 -15.56
CA THR A 177 34.10 -27.50 -14.52
C THR A 177 32.65 -27.11 -14.82
N LYS A 178 31.71 -27.61 -14.00
CA LYS A 178 30.28 -27.29 -14.10
C LYS A 178 29.86 -26.46 -12.89
N PHE A 179 29.13 -25.38 -13.15
CA PHE A 179 28.43 -24.64 -12.10
C PHE A 179 27.00 -25.16 -11.99
N GLU A 180 26.70 -25.85 -10.88
CA GLU A 180 25.42 -26.54 -10.67
C GLU A 180 24.66 -25.89 -9.50
N LEU A 181 24.16 -24.68 -9.70
CA LEU A 181 23.26 -24.07 -8.72
C LEU A 181 21.95 -24.87 -8.69
N ARG A 182 21.62 -25.43 -7.52
CA ARG A 182 20.44 -26.28 -7.33
C ARG A 182 19.33 -25.57 -6.57
N ARG A 183 19.65 -24.67 -5.65
CA ARG A 183 18.66 -23.95 -4.84
C ARG A 183 18.91 -22.45 -4.86
N PHE A 184 17.89 -21.69 -5.22
CA PHE A 184 17.90 -20.24 -5.17
C PHE A 184 16.73 -19.75 -4.33
N ILE A 185 17.03 -19.07 -3.22
CA ILE A 185 16.02 -18.61 -2.26
C ILE A 185 16.22 -17.11 -2.04
N ALA A 186 15.26 -16.29 -2.46
CA ALA A 186 15.37 -14.83 -2.43
C ALA A 186 14.03 -14.11 -2.23
N GLY A 187 13.22 -14.55 -1.27
CA GLY A 187 11.99 -13.86 -0.87
C GLY A 187 12.23 -12.49 -0.20
N ARG A 188 11.21 -11.63 -0.16
CA ARG A 188 11.26 -10.32 0.54
C ARG A 188 12.38 -9.40 0.07
N ASN A 189 12.64 -9.37 -1.24
CA ASN A 189 13.71 -8.58 -1.83
C ASN A 189 13.26 -7.44 -2.72
N ARG A 190 11.94 -7.34 -2.98
CA ARG A 190 11.38 -6.36 -3.90
C ARG A 190 12.04 -6.44 -5.28
N LEU A 191 12.18 -7.66 -5.80
CA LEU A 191 12.82 -7.91 -7.09
C LEU A 191 12.06 -7.27 -8.24
N GLU A 192 10.72 -7.25 -8.15
CA GLU A 192 9.80 -6.73 -9.17
C GLU A 192 10.07 -7.36 -10.57
N ASP A 193 9.39 -6.90 -11.63
CA ASP A 193 9.56 -7.49 -12.97
C ASP A 193 10.99 -7.43 -13.51
N PRO A 194 11.76 -6.34 -13.36
CA PRO A 194 13.12 -6.28 -13.89
C PRO A 194 14.06 -7.31 -13.23
N GLY A 195 13.95 -7.50 -11.92
CA GLY A 195 14.72 -8.51 -11.19
C GLY A 195 14.32 -9.92 -11.61
N ALA A 196 13.03 -10.19 -11.75
CA ALA A 196 12.51 -11.48 -12.22
C ALA A 196 12.99 -11.82 -13.64
N LYS A 197 12.94 -10.88 -14.58
CA LYS A 197 13.43 -11.06 -15.96
C LYS A 197 14.94 -11.31 -16.04
N ALA A 198 15.73 -10.59 -15.24
CA ALA A 198 17.17 -10.84 -15.21
C ALA A 198 17.47 -12.23 -14.62
N LEU A 199 16.77 -12.60 -13.54
CA LEU A 199 16.90 -13.93 -12.95
C LEU A 199 16.44 -15.04 -13.90
N SER A 200 15.39 -14.83 -14.71
CA SER A 200 14.94 -15.82 -15.68
C SER A 200 16.00 -16.09 -16.75
N GLU A 201 16.72 -15.07 -17.23
CA GLU A 201 17.86 -15.26 -18.14
C GLU A 201 18.93 -16.13 -17.47
N ALA A 202 19.27 -15.82 -16.22
CA ALA A 202 20.25 -16.60 -15.47
C ALA A 202 19.81 -18.06 -15.28
N PHE A 203 18.57 -18.28 -14.83
CA PHE A 203 18.02 -19.62 -14.57
C PHE A 203 17.93 -20.46 -15.85
N SER A 204 17.61 -19.85 -16.99
CA SER A 204 17.57 -20.50 -18.30
C SER A 204 18.96 -20.98 -18.73
N LYS A 205 20.00 -20.17 -18.49
CA LYS A 205 21.40 -20.53 -18.80
C LYS A 205 21.94 -21.61 -17.87
N LEU A 206 21.54 -21.60 -16.60
CA LEU A 206 22.02 -22.57 -15.61
C LEU A 206 21.45 -23.97 -15.86
N GLY A 207 20.12 -24.11 -15.98
CA GLY A 207 19.46 -25.39 -16.27
C GLY A 207 19.63 -26.48 -15.21
N THR A 208 20.11 -26.13 -14.01
CA THR A 208 20.44 -27.08 -12.92
C THR A 208 19.58 -26.92 -11.68
N LEU A 209 18.60 -26.02 -11.69
CA LEU A 209 17.79 -25.70 -10.50
C LEU A 209 16.86 -26.86 -10.13
N GLN A 210 16.78 -27.07 -8.82
CA GLN A 210 15.93 -28.05 -8.14
C GLN A 210 14.93 -27.35 -7.20
N GLU A 211 15.23 -26.16 -6.71
CA GLU A 211 14.34 -25.37 -5.85
C GLU A 211 14.51 -23.88 -6.13
N VAL A 212 13.39 -23.21 -6.39
CA VAL A 212 13.32 -21.75 -6.47
C VAL A 212 12.25 -21.26 -5.52
N ARG A 213 12.66 -20.43 -4.55
CA ARG A 213 11.74 -19.75 -3.62
C ARG A 213 11.96 -18.25 -3.68
N ILE A 214 11.00 -17.50 -4.17
CA ILE A 214 11.06 -16.04 -4.32
C ILE A 214 9.76 -15.35 -3.84
N PRO A 215 9.23 -15.70 -2.66
CA PRO A 215 7.97 -15.13 -2.21
C PRO A 215 8.09 -13.65 -1.85
N GLN A 216 6.98 -12.90 -1.89
CA GLN A 216 6.90 -11.52 -1.43
C GLN A 216 7.91 -10.60 -2.12
N ASN A 217 7.92 -10.60 -3.45
CA ASN A 217 8.85 -9.81 -4.25
C ASN A 217 8.19 -8.73 -5.11
N GLY A 218 6.85 -8.65 -5.11
CA GLY A 218 6.10 -7.71 -5.95
C GLY A 218 6.32 -7.96 -7.44
N ILE A 219 6.57 -9.21 -7.84
CA ILE A 219 6.70 -9.61 -9.24
C ILE A 219 5.28 -9.65 -9.84
N ARG A 220 5.09 -9.06 -11.02
CA ARG A 220 3.79 -8.95 -11.71
C ARG A 220 3.73 -9.97 -12.87
N PRO A 221 2.60 -10.10 -13.61
CA PRO A 221 2.41 -11.21 -14.55
C PRO A 221 3.52 -11.32 -15.61
N LYS A 222 4.05 -10.20 -16.11
CA LYS A 222 5.18 -10.19 -17.07
C LYS A 222 6.46 -10.80 -16.49
N GLY A 223 6.74 -10.58 -15.20
CA GLY A 223 7.86 -11.20 -14.51
C GLY A 223 7.63 -12.69 -14.26
N ILE A 224 6.39 -13.08 -13.92
CA ILE A 224 6.01 -14.49 -13.72
C ILE A 224 6.11 -15.29 -15.03
N SER A 225 5.61 -14.76 -16.15
CA SER A 225 5.75 -15.41 -17.46
C SER A 225 7.23 -15.64 -17.83
N ALA A 226 8.08 -14.64 -17.62
CA ALA A 226 9.52 -14.78 -17.84
C ALA A 226 10.13 -15.89 -16.95
N LEU A 227 9.71 -15.99 -15.68
CA LEU A 227 10.14 -17.05 -14.77
C LEU A 227 9.64 -18.43 -15.19
N ALA A 228 8.38 -18.55 -15.63
CA ALA A 228 7.80 -19.81 -16.12
C ALA A 228 8.62 -20.39 -17.28
N PHE A 229 9.00 -19.57 -18.26
CA PHE A 229 9.89 -19.97 -19.34
C PHE A 229 11.24 -20.51 -18.83
N ALA A 230 11.83 -19.84 -17.84
CA ALA A 230 13.09 -20.29 -17.26
C ALA A 230 12.94 -21.58 -16.45
N PHE A 231 11.82 -21.78 -15.74
CA PHE A 231 11.53 -23.00 -15.01
C PHE A 231 11.47 -24.21 -15.93
N GLU A 232 10.87 -24.07 -17.11
CA GLU A 232 10.83 -25.13 -18.12
C GLU A 232 12.24 -25.64 -18.51
N LYS A 233 13.25 -24.76 -18.51
CA LYS A 233 14.65 -25.12 -18.81
C LYS A 233 15.36 -25.84 -17.66
N ASN A 234 14.69 -26.03 -16.52
CA ASN A 234 15.20 -26.69 -15.33
C ASN A 234 14.38 -27.96 -15.03
N PRO A 235 14.60 -29.09 -15.74
CA PRO A 235 13.75 -30.29 -15.63
C PRO A 235 13.84 -31.03 -14.29
N ASP A 236 14.85 -30.73 -13.48
CA ASP A 236 15.06 -31.29 -12.14
C ASP A 236 14.40 -30.47 -11.04
N LEU A 237 13.63 -29.42 -11.40
CA LEU A 237 12.91 -28.56 -10.48
C LEU A 237 11.86 -29.38 -9.70
N GLN A 238 11.99 -29.32 -8.38
CA GLN A 238 11.16 -30.00 -7.39
C GLN A 238 10.28 -29.03 -6.62
N ILE A 239 10.72 -27.78 -6.44
CA ILE A 239 10.01 -26.79 -5.63
C ILE A 239 9.97 -25.47 -6.39
N ILE A 240 8.76 -24.97 -6.58
CA ILE A 240 8.49 -23.61 -7.05
C ILE A 240 7.67 -22.92 -5.97
N ASP A 241 8.17 -21.80 -5.48
CA ASP A 241 7.49 -20.97 -4.51
C ASP A 241 7.60 -19.51 -4.95
N ILE A 242 6.47 -19.00 -5.43
CA ILE A 242 6.32 -17.61 -5.87
C ILE A 242 5.21 -16.89 -5.08
N ASN A 243 4.91 -17.38 -3.88
CA ASN A 243 3.88 -16.85 -2.99
C ASN A 243 3.98 -15.32 -2.78
N ASP A 244 2.87 -14.60 -2.60
CA ASP A 244 2.86 -13.13 -2.40
C ASP A 244 3.58 -12.41 -3.56
N ASN A 245 3.17 -12.76 -4.78
CA ASN A 245 3.51 -12.06 -6.02
C ASN A 245 2.27 -12.03 -6.91
N THR A 246 2.11 -10.99 -7.72
CA THR A 246 0.93 -10.79 -8.56
C THR A 246 1.00 -11.67 -9.82
N CYS A 247 0.56 -12.92 -9.72
CA CYS A 247 0.52 -13.89 -10.81
C CYS A 247 -0.65 -13.61 -11.77
N THR A 248 -1.84 -13.37 -11.20
CA THR A 248 -3.13 -13.31 -11.91
C THR A 248 -3.42 -14.58 -12.74
N ILE A 249 -4.53 -14.58 -13.49
CA ILE A 249 -4.89 -15.68 -14.39
C ILE A 249 -3.78 -15.89 -15.44
N ASN A 250 -3.29 -14.82 -16.09
CA ASN A 250 -2.28 -14.91 -17.15
C ASN A 250 -0.98 -15.56 -16.65
N GLY A 251 -0.50 -15.21 -15.46
CA GLY A 251 0.68 -15.86 -14.89
C GLY A 251 0.41 -17.33 -14.57
N ALA A 252 -0.79 -17.66 -14.09
CA ALA A 252 -1.19 -19.03 -13.79
C ALA A 252 -1.26 -19.91 -15.05
N GLU A 253 -1.73 -19.37 -16.19
CA GLU A 253 -1.71 -20.04 -17.49
C GLU A 253 -0.28 -20.37 -17.94
N ASN A 254 0.61 -19.37 -17.93
CA ASN A 254 2.03 -19.56 -18.27
C ASN A 254 2.69 -20.62 -17.38
N MET A 255 2.35 -20.62 -16.09
CA MET A 255 2.81 -21.65 -15.18
C MET A 255 2.23 -23.02 -15.55
N ALA A 256 0.93 -23.11 -15.82
CA ALA A 256 0.26 -24.36 -16.16
C ALA A 256 0.84 -25.04 -17.41
N GLU A 257 1.20 -24.27 -18.44
CA GLU A 257 1.80 -24.78 -19.68
C GLU A 257 3.12 -25.53 -19.45
N ILE A 258 3.91 -25.10 -18.46
CA ILE A 258 5.23 -25.69 -18.20
C ILE A 258 5.17 -26.85 -17.20
N LEU A 259 4.09 -27.01 -16.41
CA LEU A 259 3.95 -28.08 -15.43
C LEU A 259 4.10 -29.49 -16.04
N PRO A 260 3.52 -29.80 -17.24
CA PRO A 260 3.73 -31.05 -17.96
C PRO A 260 5.17 -31.35 -18.40
N ASN A 261 6.13 -30.43 -18.22
CA ASN A 261 7.57 -30.64 -18.42
C ASN A 261 8.37 -30.81 -17.12
N LEU A 262 7.86 -30.32 -15.97
CA LEU A 262 8.50 -30.45 -14.66
C LEU A 262 8.25 -31.80 -13.96
N LYS A 263 8.88 -32.87 -14.45
CA LYS A 263 8.62 -34.28 -14.02
C LYS A 263 9.07 -34.61 -12.59
N ASN A 264 9.75 -33.68 -11.93
CA ASN A 264 10.25 -33.84 -10.58
C ASN A 264 9.54 -32.91 -9.60
N LEU A 265 8.53 -32.15 -10.02
CA LEU A 265 7.83 -31.20 -9.16
C LEU A 265 7.17 -31.93 -7.98
N VAL A 266 7.53 -31.49 -6.78
CA VAL A 266 7.05 -31.98 -5.48
C VAL A 266 6.19 -30.92 -4.79
N GLU A 267 6.55 -29.65 -4.91
CA GLU A 267 5.87 -28.53 -4.27
C GLU A 267 5.65 -27.38 -5.26
N LEU A 268 4.40 -26.90 -5.34
CA LEU A 268 4.03 -25.68 -6.05
C LEU A 268 3.32 -24.74 -5.08
N ASP A 269 3.93 -23.59 -4.78
CA ASP A 269 3.36 -22.56 -3.92
C ASP A 269 3.02 -21.32 -4.74
N LEU A 270 1.72 -21.12 -4.94
CA LEU A 270 1.10 -19.98 -5.60
C LEU A 270 0.21 -19.21 -4.60
N GLY A 271 0.49 -19.27 -3.30
CA GLY A 271 -0.37 -18.57 -2.35
C GLY A 271 -0.28 -17.03 -2.49
N ASP A 272 -1.36 -16.31 -2.23
CA ASP A 272 -1.42 -14.85 -2.34
C ASP A 272 -0.95 -14.34 -3.71
N CYS A 273 -1.46 -14.97 -4.76
CA CYS A 273 -1.05 -14.72 -6.14
C CYS A 273 -2.15 -14.16 -7.05
N LEU A 274 -3.35 -13.95 -6.52
CA LEU A 274 -4.52 -13.47 -7.25
C LEU A 274 -4.88 -14.36 -8.47
N CYS A 275 -4.63 -15.66 -8.39
CA CYS A 275 -4.90 -16.58 -9.51
C CYS A 275 -6.39 -16.74 -9.82
N ARG A 276 -7.26 -16.61 -8.82
CA ARG A 276 -8.73 -16.83 -8.91
C ARG A 276 -9.10 -18.24 -9.36
N ASP A 277 -10.39 -18.54 -9.34
CA ASP A 277 -10.90 -19.87 -9.72
C ASP A 277 -10.37 -20.33 -11.08
N VAL A 278 -10.48 -19.50 -12.12
CA VAL A 278 -10.04 -19.83 -13.48
C VAL A 278 -8.55 -20.17 -13.52
N GLY A 279 -7.69 -19.30 -12.97
CA GLY A 279 -6.24 -19.55 -12.97
C GLY A 279 -5.87 -20.81 -12.19
N ILE A 280 -6.55 -21.08 -11.08
CA ILE A 280 -6.36 -22.31 -10.30
C ILE A 280 -6.79 -23.53 -11.12
N MET A 281 -7.94 -23.51 -11.82
CA MET A 281 -8.37 -24.62 -12.67
C MET A 281 -7.38 -24.88 -13.81
N THR A 282 -6.85 -23.84 -14.43
CA THR A 282 -5.82 -24.00 -15.46
C THR A 282 -4.56 -24.67 -14.89
N VAL A 283 -4.14 -24.28 -13.69
CA VAL A 283 -3.02 -24.93 -12.99
C VAL A 283 -3.34 -26.41 -12.68
N LEU A 284 -4.56 -26.76 -12.26
CA LEU A 284 -4.97 -28.16 -12.04
C LEU A 284 -4.83 -28.98 -13.33
N ALA A 285 -5.26 -28.44 -14.47
CA ALA A 285 -5.12 -29.11 -15.76
C ALA A 285 -3.64 -29.41 -16.09
N GLY A 286 -2.74 -28.45 -15.84
CA GLY A 286 -1.29 -28.66 -15.98
C GLY A 286 -0.72 -29.70 -15.02
N LEU A 287 -1.25 -29.76 -13.78
CA LEU A 287 -0.87 -30.73 -12.75
C LEU A 287 -1.42 -32.14 -13.00
N ASP A 288 -2.43 -32.31 -13.87
CA ASP A 288 -3.04 -33.62 -14.13
C ASP A 288 -2.00 -34.66 -14.59
N CYS A 289 -0.99 -34.21 -15.31
CA CYS A 289 0.14 -35.00 -15.78
C CYS A 289 1.24 -35.23 -14.70
N ARG A 290 1.00 -34.84 -13.44
CA ARG A 290 1.98 -34.81 -12.33
C ARG A 290 1.56 -35.55 -11.07
N ARG A 291 0.59 -36.44 -11.23
CA ARG A 291 0.04 -37.31 -10.20
C ARG A 291 1.05 -38.26 -9.51
N ASP A 292 2.28 -38.39 -10.02
CA ASP A 292 3.26 -39.39 -9.55
C ASP A 292 4.23 -38.89 -8.47
N LYS A 293 4.44 -37.57 -8.34
CA LYS A 293 5.45 -37.01 -7.40
C LYS A 293 5.03 -35.79 -6.61
N LEU A 294 3.95 -35.12 -6.99
CA LEU A 294 3.46 -33.95 -6.28
C LEU A 294 3.13 -34.32 -4.84
N GLN A 295 3.54 -33.50 -3.87
CA GLN A 295 3.28 -33.72 -2.44
C GLN A 295 2.62 -32.54 -1.77
N LYS A 296 2.82 -31.32 -2.28
CA LYS A 296 2.24 -30.11 -1.70
C LYS A 296 1.85 -29.11 -2.79
N VAL A 297 0.69 -28.52 -2.63
CA VAL A 297 0.23 -27.36 -3.39
C VAL A 297 -0.29 -26.33 -2.40
N ASN A 298 0.10 -25.07 -2.58
CA ASN A 298 -0.46 -23.98 -1.81
C ASN A 298 -1.18 -23.01 -2.74
N PHE A 299 -2.49 -22.88 -2.52
CA PHE A 299 -3.38 -21.97 -3.21
C PHE A 299 -4.06 -21.01 -2.24
N SER A 300 -3.52 -20.82 -1.04
CA SER A 300 -4.05 -19.86 -0.08
C SER A 300 -4.10 -18.45 -0.65
N GLY A 301 -5.03 -17.56 -0.29
CA GLY A 301 -4.92 -16.15 -0.70
C GLY A 301 -5.18 -15.89 -2.18
N ASN A 302 -5.85 -16.78 -2.92
CA ASN A 302 -6.03 -16.64 -4.37
C ASN A 302 -7.42 -16.16 -4.78
N GLU A 303 -8.24 -15.71 -3.84
CA GLU A 303 -9.65 -15.34 -4.10
C GLU A 303 -10.47 -16.53 -4.65
N ILE A 304 -10.17 -17.76 -4.19
CA ILE A 304 -10.91 -18.96 -4.61
C ILE A 304 -12.30 -18.95 -4.00
N THR A 305 -13.34 -19.20 -4.79
CA THR A 305 -14.74 -19.21 -4.34
C THR A 305 -15.26 -20.64 -4.12
N PRO A 306 -16.45 -20.82 -3.50
CA PRO A 306 -17.07 -22.14 -3.35
C PRO A 306 -17.27 -22.89 -4.68
N ALA A 307 -17.41 -22.17 -5.80
CA ALA A 307 -17.61 -22.76 -7.12
C ALA A 307 -16.43 -23.66 -7.56
N ALA A 308 -15.21 -23.35 -7.13
CA ALA A 308 -14.01 -24.11 -7.45
C ALA A 308 -13.79 -25.35 -6.57
N ILE A 309 -14.49 -25.46 -5.43
CA ILE A 309 -14.23 -26.49 -4.42
C ILE A 309 -14.55 -27.88 -4.92
N ASP A 310 -15.65 -28.07 -5.64
CA ASP A 310 -16.02 -29.39 -6.17
C ASP A 310 -14.97 -29.93 -7.13
N GLU A 311 -14.39 -29.08 -7.97
CA GLU A 311 -13.36 -29.48 -8.92
C GLU A 311 -12.02 -29.74 -8.23
N LEU A 312 -11.63 -28.88 -7.26
CA LEU A 312 -10.47 -29.12 -6.40
C LEU A 312 -10.58 -30.47 -5.67
N PHE A 313 -11.74 -30.76 -5.08
CA PHE A 313 -12.00 -32.04 -4.41
C PHE A 313 -11.97 -33.20 -5.40
N ALA A 314 -12.63 -33.07 -6.55
CA ALA A 314 -12.64 -34.09 -7.58
C ALA A 314 -11.23 -34.42 -8.07
N PHE A 315 -10.35 -33.41 -8.16
CA PHE A 315 -8.97 -33.57 -8.58
C PHE A 315 -8.10 -34.22 -7.49
N PHE A 316 -8.06 -33.61 -6.29
CA PHE A 316 -7.14 -34.01 -5.23
C PHE A 316 -7.60 -35.21 -4.40
N ASN A 317 -8.89 -35.53 -4.35
CA ASN A 317 -9.37 -36.75 -3.66
C ASN A 317 -9.29 -38.02 -4.52
N THR A 318 -8.79 -37.94 -5.76
CA THR A 318 -8.53 -39.16 -6.55
C THR A 318 -7.49 -40.06 -5.87
N PRO A 319 -7.53 -41.40 -6.05
CA PRO A 319 -6.54 -42.31 -5.46
C PRO A 319 -5.08 -41.99 -5.83
N THR A 320 -4.89 -41.26 -6.93
CA THR A 320 -3.57 -40.82 -7.39
C THR A 320 -3.13 -39.48 -6.79
N MET A 321 -4.03 -38.64 -6.27
CA MET A 321 -3.71 -37.32 -5.73
C MET A 321 -4.01 -37.17 -4.23
N SER A 322 -4.71 -38.10 -3.59
CA SER A 322 -5.16 -38.01 -2.19
C SER A 322 -4.02 -37.94 -1.14
N HIS A 323 -2.77 -38.00 -1.59
CA HIS A 323 -1.58 -37.86 -0.76
C HIS A 323 -0.99 -36.45 -0.79
N VAL A 324 -1.41 -35.59 -1.73
CA VAL A 324 -0.92 -34.21 -1.92
C VAL A 324 -1.52 -33.30 -0.86
N ARG A 325 -0.73 -32.57 -0.07
CA ARG A 325 -1.28 -31.57 0.84
C ARG A 325 -1.69 -30.32 0.06
N VAL A 326 -2.91 -29.87 0.23
CA VAL A 326 -3.44 -28.70 -0.47
C VAL A 326 -3.81 -27.63 0.54
N ASN A 327 -3.16 -26.47 0.52
CA ASN A 327 -3.53 -25.36 1.37
C ASN A 327 -4.50 -24.42 0.64
N LEU A 328 -5.67 -24.19 1.24
CA LEU A 328 -6.75 -23.33 0.75
C LEU A 328 -7.09 -22.19 1.72
N SER A 329 -6.32 -21.95 2.77
CA SER A 329 -6.55 -20.84 3.72
C SER A 329 -6.62 -19.47 3.02
N PHE A 330 -7.21 -18.45 3.64
CA PHE A 330 -7.22 -17.10 3.09
C PHE A 330 -7.89 -16.94 1.71
N ASN A 331 -8.90 -17.74 1.39
CA ASN A 331 -9.66 -17.63 0.14
C ASN A 331 -11.04 -17.02 0.37
N ASN A 332 -11.91 -17.00 -0.64
CA ASN A 332 -13.19 -16.29 -0.65
C ASN A 332 -14.37 -17.28 -0.54
N PHE A 333 -14.41 -18.12 0.49
CA PHE A 333 -15.47 -19.12 0.64
C PHE A 333 -16.77 -18.54 1.23
N GLY A 334 -16.69 -17.46 2.02
CA GLY A 334 -17.82 -16.73 2.57
C GLY A 334 -18.77 -17.60 3.40
N GLU A 335 -20.09 -17.44 3.20
CA GLU A 335 -21.10 -18.18 3.99
C GLU A 335 -20.96 -19.72 3.90
N GLU A 336 -20.33 -20.22 2.83
CA GLU A 336 -20.10 -21.66 2.63
C GLU A 336 -18.82 -22.15 3.32
N PHE A 337 -18.03 -21.27 3.96
CA PHE A 337 -16.75 -21.63 4.59
C PHE A 337 -16.91 -22.80 5.58
N GLU A 338 -17.83 -22.69 6.54
CA GLU A 338 -18.02 -23.72 7.56
C GLU A 338 -18.57 -25.03 6.96
N GLU A 339 -19.44 -24.97 5.93
CA GLU A 339 -19.89 -26.17 5.22
C GLU A 339 -18.73 -26.86 4.49
N ILE A 340 -17.88 -26.09 3.81
CA ILE A 340 -16.69 -26.59 3.12
C ILE A 340 -15.69 -27.15 4.13
N ARG A 341 -15.46 -26.49 5.27
CA ARG A 341 -14.59 -26.94 6.35
C ARG A 341 -15.09 -28.25 6.94
N GLU A 342 -16.37 -28.34 7.30
CA GLU A 342 -17.00 -29.58 7.78
C GLU A 342 -16.86 -30.70 6.73
N ARG A 343 -17.00 -30.38 5.45
CA ARG A 343 -16.80 -31.33 4.35
C ARG A 343 -15.34 -31.80 4.26
N VAL A 344 -14.36 -30.91 4.36
CA VAL A 344 -12.92 -31.25 4.42
C VAL A 344 -12.65 -32.21 5.58
N GLU A 345 -13.17 -31.91 6.78
CA GLU A 345 -12.99 -32.74 7.98
C GLU A 345 -13.66 -34.11 7.85
N LYS A 346 -14.90 -34.14 7.36
CA LYS A 346 -15.71 -35.35 7.21
C LYS A 346 -15.15 -36.29 6.14
N GLU A 347 -14.70 -35.74 5.01
CA GLU A 347 -14.09 -36.50 3.93
C GLU A 347 -12.64 -36.89 4.24
N LYS A 348 -12.06 -36.41 5.36
CA LYS A 348 -10.63 -36.53 5.70
C LYS A 348 -9.75 -36.10 4.53
N ALA A 349 -10.19 -35.04 3.87
CA ALA A 349 -9.55 -34.56 2.66
C ALA A 349 -8.15 -34.04 3.03
N ASN A 350 -7.22 -34.13 2.09
CA ASN A 350 -5.84 -33.70 2.19
C ASN A 350 -5.67 -32.16 2.15
N PHE A 351 -6.73 -31.44 2.51
CA PHE A 351 -6.83 -30.00 2.45
C PHE A 351 -6.59 -29.39 3.83
N GLU A 352 -5.81 -28.32 3.85
CA GLU A 352 -5.60 -27.43 4.98
C GLU A 352 -6.50 -26.21 4.76
N MET A 353 -7.47 -26.02 5.66
CA MET A 353 -8.32 -24.83 5.73
C MET A 353 -7.83 -23.97 6.89
N GLY A 354 -7.92 -22.63 6.73
CA GLY A 354 -7.65 -21.69 7.82
C GLY A 354 -8.77 -21.69 8.87
N ASP A 355 -8.77 -20.71 9.76
CA ASP A 355 -9.94 -20.39 10.57
C ASP A 355 -10.90 -19.48 9.78
N GLU A 356 -12.16 -19.34 10.24
CA GLU A 356 -13.16 -18.49 9.56
C GLU A 356 -12.69 -17.03 9.47
N ASP A 357 -11.95 -16.54 10.47
CA ASP A 357 -11.31 -15.22 10.48
C ASP A 357 -10.27 -15.03 9.38
N ASP A 358 -9.75 -16.12 8.80
CA ASP A 358 -8.81 -16.09 7.70
C ASP A 358 -9.54 -15.97 6.34
N ASP A 359 -10.83 -16.34 6.26
CA ASP A 359 -11.63 -16.25 5.03
C ASP A 359 -11.89 -14.80 4.63
N GLN A 360 -11.75 -14.52 3.34
CA GLN A 360 -11.84 -13.18 2.76
C GLN A 360 -13.27 -12.82 2.30
N GLY A 361 -14.26 -13.71 2.53
CA GLY A 361 -15.69 -13.47 2.30
C GLY A 361 -16.23 -14.00 0.95
N SER A 362 -17.55 -13.95 0.75
CA SER A 362 -18.22 -14.44 -0.47
C SER A 362 -18.22 -13.42 -1.61
N LEU A 363 -17.75 -13.84 -2.80
CA LEU A 363 -18.06 -13.21 -4.09
C LEU A 363 -19.40 -13.74 -4.61
N SER A 364 -20.44 -12.91 -4.66
CA SER A 364 -21.72 -13.32 -5.26
C SER A 364 -21.72 -13.15 -6.78
N GLY A 365 -21.30 -14.20 -7.50
CA GLY A 365 -21.84 -14.62 -8.79
C GLY A 365 -21.49 -13.83 -10.06
N GLY A 366 -20.69 -14.46 -10.93
CA GLY A 366 -20.53 -14.08 -12.34
C GLY A 366 -19.51 -14.96 -13.06
N SER A 367 -19.93 -16.14 -13.49
CA SER A 367 -19.19 -16.99 -14.44
C SER A 367 -19.34 -16.40 -15.85
N ASP A 368 -18.25 -16.21 -16.58
CA ASP A 368 -18.08 -16.73 -17.95
C ASP A 368 -16.61 -16.63 -18.41
N GLU A 369 -16.17 -17.75 -19.00
CA GLU A 369 -14.90 -17.97 -19.68
C GLU A 369 -14.85 -17.16 -20.98
N GLU A 370 -13.75 -16.45 -21.25
CA GLU A 370 -13.28 -16.21 -22.62
C GLU A 370 -11.78 -15.86 -22.61
N ASN A 371 -10.97 -16.86 -22.95
CA ASN A 371 -9.56 -16.75 -23.34
C ASN A 371 -9.46 -16.06 -24.70
N GLU A 372 -8.64 -15.01 -24.84
CA GLU A 372 -8.06 -14.64 -26.14
C GLU A 372 -6.57 -14.29 -26.04
N ASP A 373 -5.79 -15.28 -26.50
CA ASP A 373 -4.41 -15.33 -27.00
C ASP A 373 -3.65 -14.01 -27.25
N TYR A 374 -2.56 -13.81 -26.50
CA TYR A 374 -1.45 -12.94 -26.88
C TYR A 374 -0.53 -13.68 -27.88
N LEU A 375 -0.61 -13.32 -29.16
CA LEU A 375 0.37 -13.75 -30.16
C LEU A 375 1.54 -12.75 -30.27
N ASP A 376 2.75 -13.32 -30.18
CA ASP A 376 4.06 -12.70 -30.35
C ASP A 376 4.24 -11.87 -31.62
N GLU A 377 5.05 -10.81 -31.53
CA GLU A 377 6.03 -10.51 -32.59
C GLU A 377 7.41 -10.28 -31.96
N GLU A 378 8.39 -10.86 -32.64
CA GLU A 378 9.65 -11.43 -32.16
C GLU A 378 10.78 -10.40 -31.93
N ASP A 379 11.74 -10.89 -31.14
CA ASP A 379 13.10 -10.37 -30.95
C ASP A 379 13.91 -10.20 -32.25
N GLU A 380 14.93 -9.33 -32.18
CA GLU A 380 16.33 -9.49 -32.64
C GLU A 380 16.98 -8.08 -32.67
N GLU A 381 18.22 -7.79 -32.26
CA GLU A 381 19.39 -8.61 -31.93
C GLU A 381 20.38 -7.70 -31.17
N TYR A 382 21.01 -8.22 -30.11
CA TYR A 382 22.20 -7.64 -29.50
C TYR A 382 23.43 -8.35 -30.07
N GLU A 383 24.26 -7.67 -30.86
CA GLU A 383 25.64 -8.10 -31.11
C GLU A 383 26.64 -7.18 -30.41
N GLY A 384 27.55 -7.79 -29.67
CA GLY A 384 28.65 -7.15 -28.98
C GLY A 384 30.01 -7.41 -29.65
N GLU A 385 30.84 -6.37 -29.54
CA GLU A 385 32.31 -6.34 -29.48
C GLU A 385 33.13 -6.35 -30.78
N ASN A 386 33.94 -5.29 -30.95
CA ASN A 386 35.40 -5.40 -31.07
C ASN A 386 36.10 -4.03 -30.91
N ASP A 387 37.27 -4.07 -30.29
CA ASP A 387 38.15 -2.98 -29.90
C ASP A 387 39.03 -2.36 -31.04
N GLU A 388 39.61 -1.20 -30.70
CA GLU A 388 40.94 -0.64 -31.08
C GLU A 388 41.13 0.37 -32.25
N PHE A 389 41.65 1.55 -31.84
CA PHE A 389 42.57 2.53 -32.48
C PHE A 389 42.26 3.20 -33.85
N GLY A 390 42.33 4.55 -33.86
CA GLY A 390 42.71 5.34 -35.04
C GLY A 390 42.11 6.76 -35.11
N ASP A 391 42.97 7.76 -35.25
CA ASP A 391 42.70 9.20 -35.19
C ASP A 391 42.12 9.82 -36.49
N GLU A 392 41.64 11.06 -36.36
CA GLU A 392 41.37 12.11 -37.37
C GLU A 392 40.05 12.17 -38.20
N SER A 393 39.26 13.19 -37.81
CA SER A 393 38.56 14.20 -38.65
C SER A 393 37.22 13.88 -39.34
N GLY A 394 36.23 14.77 -39.15
CA GLY A 394 35.09 14.93 -40.05
C GLY A 394 33.73 15.13 -39.35
N ASP A 395 33.28 16.38 -39.36
CA ASP A 395 32.03 16.94 -38.83
C ASP A 395 30.73 16.26 -39.35
N GLY A 396 29.64 16.25 -38.55
CA GLY A 396 28.33 15.77 -39.04
C GLY A 396 27.27 15.26 -38.05
N ASN A 397 26.95 16.04 -37.01
CA ASN A 397 25.67 16.20 -36.29
C ASN A 397 24.57 15.09 -36.16
N THR A 398 24.08 14.98 -34.92
CA THR A 398 22.72 14.65 -34.42
C THR A 398 22.17 13.21 -34.46
N SER A 399 22.28 12.49 -33.33
CA SER A 399 21.22 11.63 -32.73
C SER A 399 21.70 10.92 -31.44
N LYS A 400 21.85 11.69 -30.35
CA LYS A 400 21.95 11.18 -28.97
C LYS A 400 21.26 12.19 -28.05
N GLU A 401 19.92 12.19 -28.01
CA GLU A 401 19.20 13.12 -27.12
C GLU A 401 17.89 12.60 -26.52
N THR A 402 17.48 11.35 -26.77
CA THR A 402 16.13 10.92 -26.38
C THR A 402 16.04 10.11 -25.08
N VAL A 403 17.14 9.54 -24.56
CA VAL A 403 17.10 8.68 -23.35
C VAL A 403 17.53 9.42 -22.05
N ILE A 404 17.96 10.67 -22.17
CA ILE A 404 18.30 11.54 -21.01
C ILE A 404 17.09 12.39 -20.57
N ASN A 405 15.99 12.37 -21.32
CA ASN A 405 14.91 13.33 -21.14
C ASN A 405 13.80 12.92 -20.16
N THR A 406 13.63 11.65 -19.79
CA THR A 406 12.52 11.26 -18.87
C THR A 406 12.83 11.56 -17.41
N SER A 407 14.07 11.29 -16.94
CA SER A 407 14.52 11.68 -15.59
C SER A 407 14.65 13.19 -15.44
N LYS A 408 15.09 13.89 -16.50
CA LYS A 408 15.12 15.37 -16.52
C LYS A 408 13.74 15.98 -16.62
N ARG A 409 12.74 15.30 -17.18
CA ARG A 409 11.36 15.82 -17.29
C ARG A 409 10.61 15.72 -15.97
N VAL A 410 10.88 14.70 -15.14
CA VAL A 410 10.34 14.59 -13.77
C VAL A 410 11.05 15.57 -12.81
N GLU A 411 12.38 15.68 -12.88
CA GLU A 411 13.10 16.74 -12.14
C GLU A 411 12.69 18.14 -12.62
N SER A 412 12.54 18.35 -13.93
CA SER A 412 12.03 19.60 -14.51
C SER A 412 10.57 19.85 -14.13
N MET A 413 9.72 18.84 -14.01
CA MET A 413 8.33 19.00 -13.55
C MET A 413 8.29 19.40 -12.09
N LEU A 414 9.10 18.78 -11.24
CA LEU A 414 9.22 19.14 -9.82
C LEU A 414 9.84 20.54 -9.64
N ASP A 415 10.84 20.89 -10.46
CA ASP A 415 11.43 22.25 -10.51
C ASP A 415 10.46 23.29 -11.09
N GLU A 416 9.60 22.89 -12.04
CA GLU A 416 8.58 23.73 -12.66
C GLU A 416 7.37 23.90 -11.75
N MET A 417 7.00 22.88 -10.95
CA MET A 417 6.00 22.97 -9.89
C MET A 417 6.48 23.87 -8.75
N CYS A 418 7.77 23.82 -8.40
CA CYS A 418 8.43 24.76 -7.48
C CYS A 418 8.52 26.18 -8.07
N ARG A 419 8.82 26.35 -9.36
CA ARG A 419 8.87 27.68 -10.03
C ARG A 419 7.50 28.29 -10.29
N LYS A 420 6.45 27.48 -10.49
CA LYS A 420 5.07 27.93 -10.79
C LYS A 420 4.18 28.12 -9.56
N GLY A 421 4.70 27.86 -8.36
CA GLY A 421 4.08 28.31 -7.10
C GLY A 421 2.86 27.52 -6.64
N PHE A 422 2.88 26.20 -6.78
CA PHE A 422 1.89 25.33 -6.12
C PHE A 422 2.39 24.89 -4.75
N GLY A 423 1.92 25.58 -3.71
CA GLY A 423 2.24 25.31 -2.30
C GLY A 423 3.07 26.43 -1.64
N CYS A 424 2.39 27.30 -0.89
CA CYS A 424 2.93 28.37 -0.03
C CYS A 424 3.62 29.56 -0.74
N LEU A 425 2.85 30.64 -0.94
CA LEU A 425 3.22 32.05 -1.17
C LEU A 425 4.28 32.37 -2.25
N GLN A 426 3.86 33.10 -3.29
CA GLN A 426 4.75 33.75 -4.25
C GLN A 426 5.69 34.76 -3.57
N ILE A 427 6.99 34.65 -3.88
CA ILE A 427 7.90 35.80 -3.89
C ILE A 427 8.33 35.99 -5.34
N ASP A 428 7.91 37.10 -5.93
CA ASP A 428 8.28 37.53 -7.28
C ASP A 428 9.80 37.65 -7.42
N ASN A 429 10.38 36.84 -8.30
CA ASN A 429 11.73 37.06 -8.83
C ASN A 429 11.64 37.95 -10.06
N ASN A 430 11.67 39.27 -9.85
CA ASN A 430 12.17 40.19 -10.87
C ASN A 430 13.56 40.67 -10.44
N GLN A 431 14.55 40.29 -11.24
CA GLN A 431 15.88 40.87 -11.23
C GLN A 431 15.78 42.40 -11.35
N ASN A 432 16.25 43.10 -10.33
CA ASN A 432 16.89 44.39 -10.45
C ASN A 432 17.75 44.63 -9.22
N ASP A 433 19.04 44.89 -9.47
CA ASP A 433 19.99 45.40 -8.50
C ASP A 433 19.37 46.54 -7.67
N ASN A 434 19.22 46.33 -6.35
CA ASN A 434 19.41 47.32 -5.27
C ASN A 434 18.85 46.79 -3.92
N GLN A 435 19.75 46.59 -2.95
CA GLN A 435 19.52 46.54 -1.49
C GLN A 435 18.07 46.30 -1.00
N GLN A 436 17.71 45.05 -0.67
CA GLN A 436 16.54 44.74 0.17
C GLN A 436 16.89 43.81 1.33
N LYS A 437 16.24 44.07 2.46
CA LYS A 437 16.54 43.59 3.83
C LYS A 437 16.31 42.07 3.97
N ASN A 438 17.30 41.36 4.52
CA ASN A 438 17.14 39.97 4.97
C ASN A 438 16.13 39.86 6.12
N ASP A 439 15.03 39.17 5.88
CA ASP A 439 13.81 39.13 6.71
C ASP A 439 13.89 38.14 7.90
N GLY A 440 15.08 37.98 8.51
CA GLY A 440 15.29 37.13 9.69
C GLY A 440 15.47 35.63 9.42
N ILE A 441 15.85 35.23 8.20
CA ILE A 441 16.16 33.85 7.85
C ILE A 441 17.64 33.54 8.15
N LEU A 442 17.88 32.49 8.93
CA LEU A 442 19.22 31.92 9.15
C LEU A 442 19.24 30.48 8.65
N SER A 443 19.99 30.25 7.56
CA SER A 443 20.04 28.96 6.87
C SER A 443 21.41 28.28 6.92
N PHE A 444 21.36 26.97 7.10
CA PHE A 444 22.45 26.02 6.99
C PHE A 444 22.16 24.91 5.96
N LEU A 445 21.24 25.17 5.02
CA LEU A 445 20.79 24.21 4.01
C LEU A 445 21.95 23.53 3.29
N ASP A 446 21.93 22.20 3.28
CA ASP A 446 22.82 21.31 2.51
C ASP A 446 24.31 21.62 2.67
N GLN A 447 24.71 22.18 3.81
CA GLN A 447 26.12 22.40 4.15
C GLN A 447 26.84 21.09 4.53
N LYS A 448 26.10 20.00 4.70
CA LYS A 448 26.62 18.65 5.01
C LYS A 448 27.46 18.65 6.29
N LEU A 449 27.08 19.48 7.26
CA LEU A 449 27.77 19.59 8.54
C LEU A 449 27.52 18.33 9.36
N LYS A 450 28.58 17.75 9.93
CA LYS A 450 28.50 16.66 10.89
C LYS A 450 28.68 17.24 12.29
N LEU A 451 27.57 17.53 12.93
CA LEU A 451 27.51 18.14 14.25
C LEU A 451 27.28 17.02 15.27
N ASP A 452 28.36 16.39 15.73
CA ASP A 452 28.29 15.24 16.64
C ASP A 452 28.41 15.65 18.11
N THR A 453 29.25 16.63 18.40
CA THR A 453 29.59 17.11 19.76
C THR A 453 29.21 18.58 19.93
N ALA A 454 29.16 19.04 21.19
CA ALA A 454 28.96 20.47 21.48
C ALA A 454 30.01 21.37 20.80
N GLU A 455 31.26 20.93 20.72
CA GLU A 455 32.36 21.68 20.07
C GLU A 455 32.13 21.83 18.56
N SER A 456 31.70 20.75 17.89
CA SER A 456 31.41 20.78 16.46
C SER A 456 30.23 21.69 16.11
N ALA A 457 29.26 21.81 17.03
CA ALA A 457 28.09 22.69 16.88
C ALA A 457 28.38 24.16 17.23
N GLU A 458 29.53 24.47 17.84
CA GLU A 458 29.80 25.79 18.42
C GLU A 458 29.74 26.91 17.37
N GLN A 459 30.26 26.69 16.16
CA GLN A 459 30.23 27.69 15.10
C GLN A 459 28.79 28.00 14.64
N VAL A 460 27.96 26.96 14.51
CA VAL A 460 26.54 27.08 14.15
C VAL A 460 25.79 27.80 15.27
N ALA A 461 26.02 27.37 16.51
CA ALA A 461 25.37 27.93 17.69
C ALA A 461 25.72 29.41 17.90
N GLN A 462 27.00 29.80 17.78
CA GLN A 462 27.41 31.20 17.85
C GLN A 462 26.78 32.04 16.75
N LYS A 463 26.63 31.48 15.55
CA LYS A 463 25.98 32.18 14.44
C LYS A 463 24.48 32.39 14.72
N ILE A 464 23.80 31.43 15.35
CA ILE A 464 22.43 31.60 15.84
C ILE A 464 22.42 32.74 16.87
N GLU A 465 23.20 32.64 17.95
CA GLU A 465 23.20 33.61 19.06
C GLU A 465 23.55 35.04 18.64
N ASN A 466 24.46 35.21 17.67
CA ASN A 466 24.90 36.52 17.21
C ASN A 466 23.95 37.15 16.18
N THR A 467 23.03 36.36 15.60
CA THR A 467 22.06 36.86 14.65
C THR A 467 20.94 37.57 15.42
N LYS A 468 20.79 38.88 15.24
CA LYS A 468 19.87 39.70 16.06
C LYS A 468 18.39 39.28 16.03
N ASN A 469 17.95 38.64 14.94
CA ASN A 469 16.55 38.28 14.71
C ASN A 469 16.50 37.02 13.85
N VAL A 470 16.22 35.88 14.47
CA VAL A 470 16.11 34.56 13.81
C VAL A 470 14.64 34.15 13.81
N ARG A 471 13.91 34.51 12.75
CA ARG A 471 12.52 34.09 12.53
C ARG A 471 12.41 32.72 11.90
N VAL A 472 13.38 32.36 11.06
CA VAL A 472 13.44 31.06 10.38
C VAL A 472 14.80 30.44 10.62
N LEU A 473 14.82 29.21 11.11
CA LEU A 473 16.04 28.41 11.23
C LEU A 473 15.93 27.18 10.33
N GLU A 474 16.85 27.09 9.35
CA GLU A 474 16.93 25.99 8.41
C GLU A 474 18.19 25.16 8.65
N LEU A 475 17.99 23.88 8.97
CA LEU A 475 19.04 22.91 9.30
C LEU A 475 19.09 21.71 8.34
N LYS A 476 18.29 21.74 7.27
CA LYS A 476 18.17 20.65 6.31
C LYS A 476 19.52 20.22 5.71
N GLY A 477 19.70 18.91 5.58
CA GLY A 477 20.87 18.31 4.91
C GLY A 477 22.14 18.32 5.77
N ASN A 478 21.99 18.38 7.10
CA ASN A 478 23.07 18.28 8.07
C ASN A 478 22.84 17.08 8.98
N THR A 479 23.84 16.70 9.78
CA THR A 479 23.72 15.58 10.71
C THR A 479 23.90 16.10 12.13
N ILE A 480 22.90 15.92 13.00
CA ILE A 480 22.90 16.45 14.36
C ILE A 480 22.85 15.29 15.38
N GLY A 481 23.91 15.17 16.17
CA GLY A 481 24.00 14.28 17.33
C GLY A 481 23.44 14.89 18.61
N VAL A 482 23.36 14.09 19.67
CA VAL A 482 22.72 14.48 20.94
C VAL A 482 23.36 15.73 21.56
N GLU A 483 24.67 15.73 21.77
CA GLU A 483 25.38 16.86 22.40
C GLU A 483 25.35 18.13 21.53
N ALA A 484 25.46 17.97 20.21
CA ALA A 484 25.31 19.07 19.28
C ALA A 484 23.89 19.65 19.32
N GLY A 485 22.86 18.81 19.34
CA GLY A 485 21.46 19.20 19.47
C GLY A 485 21.20 19.98 20.76
N GLU A 486 21.75 19.54 21.89
CA GLU A 486 21.71 20.29 23.16
C GLU A 486 22.40 21.64 23.07
N ARG A 487 23.56 21.72 22.40
CA ARG A 487 24.28 22.99 22.22
C ARG A 487 23.53 23.97 21.34
N LEU A 488 22.92 23.48 20.25
CA LEU A 488 22.07 24.27 19.36
C LEU A 488 20.78 24.71 20.08
N ALA A 489 20.15 23.84 20.86
CA ALA A 489 18.99 24.18 21.67
C ALA A 489 19.27 25.38 22.61
N LYS A 490 20.42 25.39 23.31
CA LYS A 490 20.81 26.54 24.15
C LYS A 490 20.94 27.85 23.37
N SER A 491 21.35 27.81 22.10
CA SER A 491 21.42 29.01 21.28
C SER A 491 20.04 29.58 20.92
N LEU A 492 19.03 28.71 20.79
CA LEU A 492 17.66 29.10 20.44
C LEU A 492 16.95 29.87 21.56
N GLU A 493 17.37 29.72 22.82
CA GLU A 493 16.77 30.41 23.97
C GLU A 493 16.83 31.95 23.87
N LYS A 494 17.72 32.49 23.03
CA LYS A 494 17.84 33.93 22.76
C LYS A 494 16.85 34.45 21.71
N HIS A 495 16.07 33.57 21.08
CA HIS A 495 15.23 33.87 19.92
C HIS A 495 13.73 33.60 20.17
N PRO A 496 13.06 34.40 21.03
CA PRO A 496 11.60 34.32 21.21
C PRO A 496 10.83 34.60 19.92
N GLU A 497 11.45 35.27 18.95
CA GLU A 497 10.88 35.62 17.65
C GLU A 497 10.94 34.49 16.61
N LEU A 498 11.50 33.33 16.95
CA LEU A 498 11.53 32.15 16.08
C LEU A 498 10.10 31.67 15.78
N GLN A 499 9.82 31.47 14.50
CA GLN A 499 8.50 31.10 13.99
C GLN A 499 8.53 29.87 13.09
N ARG A 500 9.64 29.59 12.40
CA ARG A 500 9.71 28.50 11.42
C ARG A 500 10.97 27.67 11.63
N CYS A 501 10.79 26.38 11.77
CA CYS A 501 11.84 25.39 12.00
C CYS A 501 11.87 24.42 10.82
N LEU A 502 12.83 24.59 9.91
CA LEU A 502 12.98 23.78 8.70
C LEU A 502 14.08 22.72 8.94
N TRP A 503 13.68 21.63 9.58
CA TRP A 503 14.55 20.63 10.20
C TRP A 503 14.39 19.24 9.57
N SER A 504 14.11 19.20 8.26
CA SER A 504 14.06 17.95 7.51
C SER A 504 15.45 17.36 7.30
N ASP A 505 15.60 16.04 7.24
CA ASP A 505 16.88 15.36 6.94
C ASP A 505 18.06 15.89 7.80
N MET A 506 17.86 15.91 9.13
CA MET A 506 18.88 16.34 10.10
C MET A 506 19.53 15.19 10.88
N PHE A 507 19.08 13.95 10.65
CA PHE A 507 19.55 12.75 11.35
C PHE A 507 20.16 11.69 10.44
N THR A 508 20.50 12.04 9.20
CA THR A 508 21.15 11.11 8.27
C THR A 508 22.43 10.53 8.89
N GLY A 509 22.46 9.19 8.98
CA GLY A 509 23.56 8.43 9.59
C GLY A 509 23.56 8.34 11.12
N ARG A 510 22.53 8.85 11.81
CA ARG A 510 22.38 8.72 13.29
C ARG A 510 21.53 7.52 13.68
N LEU A 511 21.69 7.07 14.92
CA LEU A 511 20.83 6.01 15.47
C LEU A 511 19.44 6.57 15.78
N LYS A 512 18.38 5.78 15.55
CA LYS A 512 17.00 6.21 15.84
C LYS A 512 16.78 6.60 17.30
N THR A 513 17.52 5.99 18.23
CA THR A 513 17.46 6.30 19.67
C THR A 513 18.01 7.68 20.03
N GLU A 514 18.78 8.31 19.14
CA GLU A 514 19.34 9.65 19.34
C GLU A 514 18.40 10.76 18.88
N ILE A 515 17.39 10.43 18.08
CA ILE A 515 16.41 11.39 17.56
C ILE A 515 15.58 12.00 18.71
N PRO A 516 14.93 11.20 19.60
CA PRO A 516 14.11 11.76 20.68
C PRO A 516 14.83 12.75 21.60
N PRO A 517 16.05 12.48 22.13
CA PRO A 517 16.71 13.44 23.01
C PRO A 517 17.10 14.75 22.31
N VAL A 518 17.46 14.73 21.02
CA VAL A 518 17.71 15.95 20.26
C VAL A 518 16.42 16.76 20.10
N LEU A 519 15.33 16.12 19.68
CA LEU A 519 14.03 16.78 19.50
C LEU A 519 13.46 17.31 20.82
N LYS A 520 13.64 16.58 21.93
CA LYS A 520 13.26 17.05 23.28
C LYS A 520 14.06 18.30 23.67
N SER A 521 15.36 18.33 23.42
CA SER A 521 16.21 19.49 23.71
C SER A 521 15.80 20.72 22.90
N LEU A 522 15.64 20.55 21.58
CA LEU A 522 15.19 21.63 20.68
C LEU A 522 13.78 22.11 21.06
N GLY A 523 12.84 21.18 21.29
CA GLY A 523 11.48 21.45 21.75
C GLY A 523 11.45 22.28 23.03
N ARG A 524 12.18 21.84 24.06
CA ARG A 524 12.29 22.56 25.34
C ARG A 524 12.87 23.96 25.19
N SER A 525 13.88 24.14 24.34
CA SER A 525 14.43 25.47 24.10
C SER A 525 13.40 26.43 23.50
N MET A 526 12.57 25.97 22.56
CA MET A 526 11.47 26.76 22.00
C MET A 526 10.41 27.11 23.05
N ILE A 527 10.12 26.19 23.97
CA ILE A 527 9.23 26.44 25.10
C ILE A 527 9.81 27.49 26.04
N THR A 528 11.08 27.33 26.45
CA THR A 528 11.77 28.27 27.35
C THR A 528 11.89 29.67 26.75
N ALA A 529 12.16 29.75 25.45
CA ALA A 529 12.20 31.01 24.71
C ALA A 529 10.83 31.67 24.55
N ASN A 530 9.72 30.97 24.87
CA ASN A 530 8.36 31.42 24.60
C ASN A 530 8.14 31.73 23.10
N CYS A 531 8.67 30.86 22.23
CA CYS A 531 8.49 30.95 20.79
C CYS A 531 7.01 30.78 20.41
N HIS A 532 6.65 31.33 19.26
CA HIS A 532 5.34 31.12 18.64
C HIS A 532 5.57 30.43 17.30
N ILE A 533 5.74 29.12 17.34
CA ILE A 533 6.08 28.34 16.14
C ILE A 533 4.84 28.24 15.25
N ILE A 534 5.03 28.59 13.97
CA ILE A 534 4.02 28.61 12.92
C ILE A 534 4.26 27.43 11.97
N GLU A 535 5.51 27.07 11.69
CA GLU A 535 5.87 25.93 10.85
C GLU A 535 6.96 25.07 11.50
N LEU A 536 6.72 23.76 11.54
CA LEU A 536 7.70 22.76 11.91
C LEU A 536 7.79 21.70 10.81
N ASP A 537 8.95 21.63 10.16
CA ASP A 537 9.28 20.60 9.19
C ASP A 537 10.28 19.62 9.78
N LEU A 538 9.87 18.37 9.91
CA LEU A 538 10.66 17.27 10.43
C LEU A 538 10.69 16.09 9.45
N SER A 539 10.47 16.35 8.16
CA SER A 539 10.47 15.33 7.12
C SER A 539 11.82 14.62 6.97
N ASP A 540 11.84 13.40 6.45
CA ASP A 540 13.05 12.66 6.09
C ASP A 540 14.01 12.40 7.27
N ASN A 541 13.47 12.28 8.48
CA ASN A 541 14.27 12.06 9.70
C ASN A 541 14.19 10.64 10.24
N ALA A 542 13.49 9.73 9.56
CA ALA A 542 13.40 8.30 9.90
C ALA A 542 13.06 8.03 11.38
N PHE A 543 12.11 8.79 11.95
CA PHE A 543 11.69 8.73 13.35
C PHE A 543 11.51 7.31 13.89
N GLY A 544 10.88 6.44 13.11
CA GLY A 544 10.22 5.26 13.66
C GLY A 544 9.10 5.65 14.66
N PRO A 545 8.46 4.67 15.31
CA PRO A 545 7.47 4.96 16.36
C PRO A 545 8.04 5.75 17.54
N ILE A 546 9.32 5.53 17.88
CA ILE A 546 9.98 6.18 19.03
C ILE A 546 10.26 7.67 18.82
N GLY A 547 10.38 8.14 17.58
CA GLY A 547 10.65 9.55 17.29
C GLY A 547 9.47 10.47 17.60
N ALA A 548 8.23 9.95 17.53
CA ALA A 548 7.02 10.71 17.88
C ALA A 548 7.03 11.19 19.34
N GLU A 549 7.55 10.37 20.25
CA GLU A 549 7.75 10.69 21.67
C GLU A 549 8.77 11.85 21.86
N GLY A 550 9.66 12.09 20.89
CA GLY A 550 10.63 13.17 20.92
C GLY A 550 10.00 14.57 20.83
N ILE A 551 8.87 14.71 20.13
CA ILE A 551 8.23 16.01 19.89
C ILE A 551 6.96 16.24 20.71
N LYS A 552 6.51 15.23 21.44
CA LYS A 552 5.34 15.26 22.31
C LYS A 552 5.29 16.50 23.21
N GLU A 553 6.34 16.70 24.00
CA GLU A 553 6.43 17.81 24.97
C GLU A 553 6.28 19.18 24.29
N PHE A 554 6.85 19.34 23.10
CA PHE A 554 6.69 20.56 22.30
C PHE A 554 5.27 20.73 21.78
N LEU A 555 4.71 19.70 21.14
CA LEU A 555 3.36 19.76 20.56
C LEU A 555 2.31 20.09 21.64
N GLU A 556 2.50 19.62 22.86
CA GLU A 556 1.58 19.85 23.98
C GLU A 556 1.79 21.19 24.72
N SER A 557 2.72 22.02 24.26
CA SER A 557 3.14 23.27 24.92
C SER A 557 2.52 24.53 24.28
N PRO A 558 2.54 25.68 24.99
CA PRO A 558 2.13 26.96 24.42
C PRO A 558 2.89 27.38 23.15
N ALA A 559 4.14 26.91 22.98
CA ALA A 559 4.95 27.25 21.81
C ALA A 559 4.40 26.66 20.50
N ALA A 560 3.57 25.60 20.60
CA ALA A 560 2.89 24.98 19.47
C ALA A 560 1.47 25.52 19.24
N PHE A 561 0.93 26.39 20.10
CA PHE A 561 -0.46 26.90 19.94
C PHE A 561 -0.64 27.74 18.67
N SER A 562 0.43 28.32 18.14
CA SER A 562 0.44 29.05 16.87
C SER A 562 0.73 28.18 15.65
N LEU A 563 0.87 26.85 15.81
CA LEU A 563 1.31 25.98 14.74
C LEU A 563 0.26 25.92 13.62
N GLU A 564 0.65 26.36 12.43
CA GLU A 564 -0.18 26.34 11.23
C GLU A 564 0.27 25.26 10.23
N THR A 565 1.54 24.84 10.25
CA THR A 565 2.09 23.83 9.35
C THR A 565 2.94 22.81 10.09
N LEU A 566 2.60 21.53 9.93
CA LEU A 566 3.37 20.39 10.44
C LEU A 566 3.69 19.44 9.30
N LYS A 567 4.98 19.20 9.06
CA LYS A 567 5.47 18.27 8.03
C LYS A 567 6.28 17.15 8.67
N LEU A 568 5.91 15.92 8.34
CA LEU A 568 6.42 14.68 8.92
C LEU A 568 6.63 13.61 7.84
N ASN A 569 6.84 13.99 6.56
CA ASN A 569 7.02 13.01 5.49
C ASN A 569 8.18 12.05 5.77
N ASN A 570 8.02 10.79 5.35
CA ASN A 570 9.10 9.80 5.32
C ASN A 570 9.81 9.61 6.67
N ASN A 571 9.02 9.47 7.73
CA ASN A 571 9.51 9.25 9.09
C ASN A 571 9.26 7.83 9.61
N GLY A 572 8.49 7.01 8.90
CA GLY A 572 8.17 5.63 9.31
C GLY A 572 7.49 5.58 10.68
N LEU A 573 6.54 6.47 10.94
CA LEU A 573 5.88 6.63 12.25
C LEU A 573 5.19 5.35 12.73
N GLY A 574 4.56 4.56 11.85
CA GLY A 574 3.76 3.39 12.25
C GLY A 574 2.71 3.78 13.30
N ILE A 575 2.64 2.98 14.38
CA ILE A 575 1.80 3.28 15.56
C ILE A 575 2.07 4.65 16.21
N GLY A 576 3.24 5.25 15.97
CA GLY A 576 3.57 6.61 16.43
C GLY A 576 2.66 7.69 15.85
N GLY A 577 1.97 7.42 14.73
CA GLY A 577 0.94 8.32 14.19
C GLY A 577 -0.18 8.62 15.19
N LYS A 578 -0.59 7.63 15.99
CA LYS A 578 -1.59 7.83 17.07
C LYS A 578 -1.08 8.79 18.13
N GLN A 579 0.19 8.70 18.51
CA GLN A 579 0.81 9.60 19.49
C GLN A 579 0.83 11.04 18.98
N ILE A 580 1.15 11.25 17.70
CA ILE A 580 1.09 12.59 17.08
C ILE A 580 -0.33 13.15 17.13
N ALA A 581 -1.33 12.34 16.76
CA ALA A 581 -2.72 12.73 16.83
C ALA A 581 -3.11 13.12 18.27
N GLN A 582 -2.80 12.28 19.25
CA GLN A 582 -3.07 12.55 20.66
C GLN A 582 -2.46 13.87 21.12
N SER A 583 -1.17 14.09 20.84
CA SER A 583 -0.48 15.32 21.25
C SER A 583 -1.06 16.57 20.57
N LEU A 584 -1.50 16.48 19.31
CA LEU A 584 -2.24 17.57 18.65
C LEU A 584 -3.62 17.81 19.29
N GLY A 585 -4.33 16.75 19.69
CA GLY A 585 -5.58 16.85 20.43
C GLY A 585 -5.40 17.53 21.78
N GLU A 586 -4.36 17.15 22.53
CA GLU A 586 -4.00 17.79 23.79
C GLU A 586 -3.59 19.26 23.60
N CYS A 587 -2.81 19.56 22.56
CA CYS A 587 -2.47 20.93 22.17
C CYS A 587 -3.72 21.77 21.94
N LEU A 588 -4.67 21.23 21.17
CA LEU A 588 -5.94 21.90 20.89
C LEU A 588 -6.70 22.21 22.18
N GLU A 589 -6.85 21.26 23.08
CA GLU A 589 -7.56 21.45 24.35
C GLU A 589 -6.86 22.43 25.30
N LYS A 590 -5.52 22.33 25.42
CA LYS A 590 -4.72 23.27 26.23
C LYS A 590 -4.81 24.69 25.65
N SER A 591 -4.76 24.84 24.33
CA SER A 591 -4.86 26.14 23.66
C SER A 591 -6.22 26.81 23.89
N LYS A 592 -7.33 26.04 23.88
CA LYS A 592 -8.68 26.55 24.22
C LYS A 592 -8.76 27.12 25.64
N LYS A 593 -8.11 26.47 26.61
CA LYS A 593 -8.13 26.85 28.04
C LYS A 593 -7.26 28.07 28.36
N SER A 594 -6.31 28.42 27.50
CA SER A 594 -5.32 29.48 27.74
C SER A 594 -5.88 30.92 27.79
N GLY A 595 -7.16 31.13 27.46
CA GLY A 595 -7.86 32.41 27.65
C GLY A 595 -7.52 33.53 26.66
N GLY A 596 -6.62 33.30 25.69
CA GLY A 596 -6.18 34.30 24.69
C GLY A 596 -7.16 34.57 23.54
N GLY A 597 -8.38 34.02 23.59
CA GLY A 597 -9.39 34.14 22.54
C GLY A 597 -9.07 33.31 21.29
N GLU A 598 -9.85 33.48 20.22
CA GLU A 598 -9.75 32.71 18.96
C GLU A 598 -8.38 32.74 18.26
N LYS A 599 -7.55 33.74 18.57
CA LYS A 599 -6.20 33.93 17.99
C LYS A 599 -5.10 33.15 18.71
N SER A 600 -5.38 32.60 19.89
CA SER A 600 -4.41 31.83 20.70
C SER A 600 -4.70 30.33 20.71
N ARG A 601 -5.67 29.88 19.91
CA ARG A 601 -6.02 28.46 19.71
C ARG A 601 -5.13 27.86 18.62
N LEU A 602 -4.79 26.57 18.73
CA LEU A 602 -4.18 25.80 17.64
C LEU A 602 -5.00 25.94 16.36
N ARG A 603 -4.35 26.37 15.27
CA ARG A 603 -4.95 26.57 13.94
C ARG A 603 -4.13 25.88 12.87
N LEU A 604 -3.96 24.57 13.02
CA LEU A 604 -3.24 23.78 12.03
C LEU A 604 -3.97 23.85 10.69
N ARG A 605 -3.29 24.40 9.68
CA ARG A 605 -3.81 24.53 8.30
C ARG A 605 -3.24 23.47 7.38
N THR A 606 -1.97 23.12 7.57
CA THR A 606 -1.26 22.19 6.69
C THR A 606 -0.71 21.03 7.51
N PHE A 607 -1.12 19.81 7.14
CA PHE A 607 -0.59 18.57 7.68
C PHE A 607 -0.09 17.68 6.56
N ILE A 608 1.21 17.36 6.60
CA ILE A 608 1.88 16.57 5.57
C ILE A 608 2.60 15.41 6.26
N ALA A 609 2.21 14.18 5.97
CA ALA A 609 2.75 12.98 6.63
C ALA A 609 2.71 11.73 5.74
N GLY A 610 3.11 11.85 4.48
CA GLY A 610 3.28 10.72 3.56
C GLY A 610 4.44 9.79 3.93
N ARG A 611 4.42 8.55 3.42
CA ARG A 611 5.46 7.51 3.64
C ARG A 611 5.73 7.21 5.12
N ASN A 612 4.68 7.10 5.92
CA ASN A 612 4.79 6.87 7.36
C ASN A 612 4.22 5.55 7.86
N ARG A 613 3.54 4.78 6.99
CA ARG A 613 2.77 3.58 7.41
C ARG A 613 1.79 3.91 8.53
N LEU A 614 1.02 4.98 8.37
CA LEU A 614 0.02 5.37 9.37
C LEU A 614 -1.06 4.29 9.53
N GLU A 615 -1.39 3.60 8.43
CA GLU A 615 -2.44 2.58 8.36
C GLU A 615 -3.79 3.11 8.88
N ASN A 616 -4.82 2.27 8.97
CA ASN A 616 -6.13 2.70 9.47
C ASN A 616 -6.09 3.29 10.88
N PRO A 617 -5.37 2.71 11.85
CA PRO A 617 -5.43 3.20 13.21
C PRO A 617 -4.83 4.61 13.36
N GLY A 618 -3.79 4.94 12.57
CA GLY A 618 -3.25 6.30 12.51
C GLY A 618 -4.19 7.26 11.81
N ALA A 619 -4.79 6.84 10.68
CA ALA A 619 -5.76 7.65 9.93
C ALA A 619 -7.01 7.99 10.76
N LYS A 620 -7.62 7.00 11.43
CA LYS A 620 -8.78 7.18 12.33
C LYS A 620 -8.45 8.17 13.46
N ALA A 621 -7.30 8.00 14.13
CA ALA A 621 -6.88 8.88 15.23
C ALA A 621 -6.67 10.33 14.78
N ILE A 622 -5.98 10.53 13.65
CA ILE A 622 -5.77 11.87 13.08
C ILE A 622 -7.11 12.50 12.68
N SER A 623 -8.00 11.73 12.05
CA SER A 623 -9.32 12.20 11.61
C SER A 623 -10.17 12.71 12.78
N GLN A 624 -10.22 11.98 13.90
CA GLN A 624 -10.94 12.38 15.12
C GLN A 624 -10.48 13.75 15.67
N VAL A 625 -9.17 14.02 15.61
CA VAL A 625 -8.61 15.30 16.04
C VAL A 625 -8.91 16.40 15.03
N PHE A 626 -8.83 16.07 13.74
CA PHE A 626 -9.01 17.01 12.64
C PHE A 626 -10.45 17.47 12.46
N GLN A 627 -11.42 16.64 12.83
CA GLN A 627 -12.84 17.04 12.94
C GLN A 627 -13.05 18.16 13.98
N LYS A 628 -12.25 18.18 15.06
CA LYS A 628 -12.31 19.20 16.13
C LYS A 628 -11.49 20.46 15.82
N LEU A 629 -10.56 20.38 14.85
CA LEU A 629 -9.68 21.49 14.47
C LEU A 629 -10.38 22.50 13.56
N GLU A 630 -11.13 22.01 12.56
CA GLU A 630 -11.96 22.80 11.62
C GLU A 630 -11.19 23.89 10.84
N THR A 631 -9.86 23.82 10.83
CA THR A 631 -8.96 24.86 10.29
C THR A 631 -8.08 24.39 9.14
N LEU A 632 -8.19 23.12 8.73
CA LEU A 632 -7.32 22.53 7.72
C LEU A 632 -7.61 23.06 6.32
N GLU A 633 -6.54 23.38 5.61
CA GLU A 633 -6.49 23.82 4.21
C GLU A 633 -5.74 22.80 3.33
N ASN A 634 -4.79 22.04 3.88
CA ASN A 634 -3.96 21.12 3.11
C ASN A 634 -3.65 19.84 3.92
N ILE A 635 -4.12 18.69 3.43
CA ILE A 635 -3.84 17.37 3.99
C ILE A 635 -3.14 16.55 2.90
N GLN A 636 -1.91 16.11 3.17
CA GLN A 636 -1.16 15.22 2.27
C GLN A 636 -0.61 14.04 3.06
N ILE A 637 -1.16 12.86 2.82
CA ILE A 637 -0.77 11.62 3.49
C ILE A 637 -0.60 10.47 2.48
N PRO A 638 0.11 10.66 1.35
CA PRO A 638 0.29 9.61 0.36
C PRO A 638 1.17 8.47 0.91
N GLN A 639 1.05 7.25 0.37
CA GLN A 639 1.92 6.11 0.69
C GLN A 639 1.92 5.75 2.18
N ASN A 640 0.74 5.60 2.78
CA ASN A 640 0.60 5.28 4.20
C ASN A 640 -0.01 3.91 4.48
N GLY A 641 -0.36 3.15 3.45
CA GLY A 641 -1.04 1.85 3.62
C GLY A 641 -2.39 1.99 4.32
N ILE A 642 -3.08 3.11 4.13
CA ILE A 642 -4.42 3.35 4.66
C ILE A 642 -5.40 2.67 3.69
N ASN A 643 -6.30 1.81 4.18
CA ASN A 643 -7.28 1.15 3.32
C ASN A 643 -8.67 1.85 3.41
N LYS A 644 -9.75 1.20 2.94
CA LYS A 644 -11.12 1.71 2.97
C LYS A 644 -11.53 2.32 4.32
N GLU A 645 -11.34 1.65 5.46
CA GLU A 645 -11.88 2.13 6.75
C GLU A 645 -11.17 3.42 7.21
N GLY A 646 -9.87 3.51 6.95
CA GLY A 646 -9.11 4.72 7.24
C GLY A 646 -9.49 5.89 6.31
N ILE A 647 -9.74 5.59 5.03
CA ILE A 647 -10.17 6.57 4.03
C ILE A 647 -11.59 7.06 4.31
N GLU A 648 -12.50 6.23 4.81
CA GLU A 648 -13.83 6.62 5.26
C GLU A 648 -13.77 7.64 6.41
N ALA A 649 -12.92 7.39 7.40
CA ALA A 649 -12.68 8.34 8.48
C ALA A 649 -12.15 9.69 7.96
N ILE A 650 -11.31 9.66 6.92
CA ILE A 650 -10.83 10.85 6.21
C ILE A 650 -11.96 11.50 5.40
N GLY A 651 -12.88 10.74 4.81
CA GLY A 651 -14.06 11.29 4.13
C GLY A 651 -14.94 12.09 5.09
N GLU A 652 -15.19 11.57 6.29
CA GLU A 652 -16.03 12.24 7.28
C GLU A 652 -15.43 13.56 7.79
N LEU A 653 -14.10 13.69 7.89
CA LEU A 653 -13.49 14.94 8.35
C LEU A 653 -13.67 16.11 7.36
N LEU A 654 -13.99 15.84 6.09
CA LEU A 654 -14.26 16.87 5.07
C LEU A 654 -15.47 17.74 5.43
N ARG A 655 -16.44 17.19 6.17
CA ARG A 655 -17.65 17.90 6.64
C ARG A 655 -17.32 19.07 7.56
N PHE A 656 -16.20 18.97 8.27
CA PHE A 656 -15.78 19.92 9.30
C PHE A 656 -14.75 20.94 8.78
N ASN A 657 -14.00 20.58 7.73
CA ASN A 657 -12.89 21.39 7.22
C ASN A 657 -13.26 22.09 5.90
N ARG A 658 -14.23 23.00 5.94
CA ARG A 658 -14.76 23.71 4.75
C ARG A 658 -13.71 24.50 3.96
N ASN A 659 -12.61 24.89 4.60
CA ASN A 659 -11.51 25.62 3.98
C ASN A 659 -10.48 24.71 3.31
N LEU A 660 -10.71 23.39 3.24
CA LEU A 660 -9.78 22.45 2.62
C LEU A 660 -9.60 22.78 1.12
N ARG A 661 -8.35 22.89 0.71
CA ARG A 661 -7.88 23.23 -0.64
C ARG A 661 -7.14 22.06 -1.27
N VAL A 662 -6.43 21.26 -0.49
CA VAL A 662 -5.67 20.11 -1.00
C VAL A 662 -5.97 18.89 -0.14
N LEU A 663 -6.40 17.82 -0.81
CA LEU A 663 -6.50 16.48 -0.24
C LEU A 663 -5.68 15.55 -1.12
N ASN A 664 -4.56 15.05 -0.58
CA ASN A 664 -3.73 14.06 -1.26
C ASN A 664 -3.65 12.78 -0.43
N LEU A 665 -4.23 11.71 -0.99
CA LEU A 665 -4.27 10.36 -0.45
C LEU A 665 -3.59 9.35 -1.39
N ASN A 666 -2.82 9.80 -2.38
CA ASN A 666 -2.20 8.95 -3.40
C ASN A 666 -1.48 7.73 -2.81
N ASP A 667 -1.58 6.58 -3.48
CA ASP A 667 -0.94 5.32 -3.08
C ASP A 667 -1.36 4.90 -1.65
N ASN A 668 -2.69 4.84 -1.46
CA ASN A 668 -3.39 4.26 -0.33
C ASN A 668 -4.62 3.50 -0.86
N THR A 669 -5.02 2.40 -0.24
CA THR A 669 -6.06 1.50 -0.78
C THR A 669 -7.48 2.00 -0.48
N ALA A 670 -7.91 3.09 -1.14
CA ALA A 670 -9.27 3.62 -0.95
C ALA A 670 -10.35 2.62 -1.37
N THR A 671 -10.11 1.85 -2.42
CA THR A 671 -11.14 1.04 -3.10
C THR A 671 -12.30 1.91 -3.60
N GLN A 672 -13.33 1.29 -4.14
CA GLN A 672 -14.58 1.97 -4.49
C GLN A 672 -15.28 2.58 -3.27
N LEU A 673 -15.30 1.88 -2.13
CA LEU A 673 -16.04 2.29 -0.93
C LEU A 673 -15.43 3.54 -0.28
N GLY A 674 -14.11 3.58 -0.12
CA GLY A 674 -13.42 4.78 0.36
C GLY A 674 -13.60 5.95 -0.61
N ALA A 675 -13.59 5.71 -1.93
CA ALA A 675 -13.88 6.74 -2.92
C ALA A 675 -15.31 7.31 -2.78
N TYR A 676 -16.32 6.48 -2.49
CA TYR A 676 -17.67 6.96 -2.18
C TYR A 676 -17.71 7.82 -0.93
N ALA A 677 -17.00 7.43 0.13
CA ALA A 677 -16.96 8.21 1.37
C ALA A 677 -16.35 9.61 1.16
N ILE A 678 -15.30 9.71 0.33
CA ILE A 678 -14.79 11.00 -0.14
C ILE A 678 -15.86 11.72 -0.96
N ALA A 679 -16.41 11.07 -2.00
CA ALA A 679 -17.36 11.66 -2.93
C ALA A 679 -18.61 12.24 -2.25
N LYS A 680 -19.18 11.52 -1.28
CA LYS A 680 -20.34 11.93 -0.47
C LYS A 680 -20.12 13.27 0.23
N ASN A 681 -18.89 13.54 0.63
CA ASN A 681 -18.54 14.68 1.45
C ASN A 681 -17.85 15.84 0.67
N LEU A 682 -17.57 15.69 -0.63
CA LEU A 682 -16.92 16.73 -1.45
C LEU A 682 -17.68 18.07 -1.47
N GLN A 683 -19.01 18.05 -1.42
CA GLN A 683 -19.82 19.27 -1.37
C GLN A 683 -19.51 20.20 -0.17
N HIS A 684 -18.92 19.65 0.90
CA HIS A 684 -18.55 20.41 2.10
C HIS A 684 -17.21 21.13 1.97
N VAL A 685 -16.43 20.87 0.91
CA VAL A 685 -15.12 21.49 0.65
C VAL A 685 -15.15 22.35 -0.62
N PRO A 686 -15.93 23.46 -0.66
CA PRO A 686 -16.08 24.30 -1.86
C PRO A 686 -14.80 25.02 -2.28
N HIS A 687 -13.78 25.05 -1.42
CA HIS A 687 -12.49 25.68 -1.68
C HIS A 687 -11.45 24.70 -2.23
N LEU A 688 -11.81 23.43 -2.47
CA LEU A 688 -10.92 22.40 -2.99
C LEU A 688 -10.28 22.83 -4.32
N GLU A 689 -8.96 22.72 -4.37
CA GLU A 689 -8.10 23.02 -5.52
C GLU A 689 -7.48 21.73 -6.08
N VAL A 690 -7.08 20.79 -5.22
CA VAL A 690 -6.45 19.53 -5.62
C VAL A 690 -7.08 18.37 -4.86
N LEU A 691 -7.54 17.38 -5.60
CA LEU A 691 -7.96 16.08 -5.09
C LEU A 691 -7.09 15.00 -5.74
N ASP A 692 -6.27 14.34 -4.93
CA ASP A 692 -5.34 13.32 -5.43
C ASP A 692 -5.66 11.97 -4.77
N LEU A 693 -6.21 11.07 -5.58
CA LEU A 693 -6.55 9.68 -5.29
C LEU A 693 -5.82 8.75 -6.27
N GLY A 694 -4.67 9.17 -6.80
CA GLY A 694 -3.90 8.31 -7.70
C GLY A 694 -3.42 7.04 -7.00
N ASP A 695 -3.30 5.92 -7.69
CA ASP A 695 -2.88 4.63 -7.13
C ASP A 695 -3.72 4.18 -5.91
N CYS A 696 -4.99 4.60 -5.86
CA CYS A 696 -5.88 4.28 -4.74
C CYS A 696 -6.90 3.17 -5.00
N LEU A 697 -6.81 2.50 -6.15
CA LEU A 697 -7.72 1.44 -6.57
C LEU A 697 -9.21 1.87 -6.51
N CYS A 698 -9.53 3.10 -6.90
CA CYS A 698 -10.90 3.62 -6.78
C CYS A 698 -11.91 2.88 -7.65
N ARG A 699 -11.46 2.18 -8.71
CA ARG A 699 -12.26 1.46 -9.71
C ARG A 699 -13.28 2.37 -10.42
N ASP A 700 -14.00 1.82 -11.39
CA ASP A 700 -14.88 2.63 -12.25
C ASP A 700 -15.95 3.36 -11.46
N GLN A 701 -16.70 2.64 -10.63
CA GLN A 701 -17.76 3.22 -9.81
C GLN A 701 -17.25 4.29 -8.82
N GLY A 702 -16.10 4.07 -8.17
CA GLY A 702 -15.53 5.06 -7.26
C GLY A 702 -15.05 6.30 -8.00
N CYS A 703 -14.38 6.12 -9.14
CA CYS A 703 -14.00 7.23 -10.02
C CYS A 703 -15.23 7.99 -10.55
N HIS A 704 -16.31 7.31 -10.92
CA HIS A 704 -17.57 7.93 -11.31
C HIS A 704 -18.18 8.75 -10.18
N ALA A 705 -18.24 8.21 -8.97
CA ALA A 705 -18.77 8.90 -7.80
C ALA A 705 -18.01 10.21 -7.53
N ILE A 706 -16.68 10.17 -7.57
CA ILE A 706 -15.85 11.35 -7.40
C ILE A 706 -16.19 12.41 -8.46
N ILE A 707 -16.23 12.01 -9.73
CA ILE A 707 -16.48 12.94 -10.84
C ILE A 707 -17.91 13.51 -10.79
N ASP A 708 -18.91 12.71 -10.42
CA ASP A 708 -20.31 13.15 -10.33
C ASP A 708 -20.57 14.08 -9.15
N SER A 709 -19.88 13.89 -8.03
CA SER A 709 -19.94 14.78 -6.87
C SER A 709 -19.27 16.13 -7.11
N LEU A 710 -18.34 16.23 -8.06
CA LEU A 710 -17.70 17.47 -8.44
C LEU A 710 -18.60 18.31 -9.35
N THR A 711 -19.05 19.47 -8.84
CA THR A 711 -19.79 20.46 -9.65
C THR A 711 -19.03 21.79 -9.81
N PRO A 712 -19.09 22.46 -10.99
CA PRO A 712 -18.43 23.74 -11.20
C PRO A 712 -18.97 24.88 -10.32
N ASN A 713 -20.24 24.78 -9.89
CA ASN A 713 -20.86 25.80 -9.05
C ASN A 713 -20.32 25.79 -7.61
N ILE A 714 -19.96 24.62 -7.09
CA ILE A 714 -19.41 24.42 -5.75
C ILE A 714 -17.87 24.51 -5.82
N HIS A 715 -17.23 23.70 -6.66
CA HIS A 715 -15.77 23.55 -6.73
C HIS A 715 -15.13 24.52 -7.72
N ARG A 716 -15.38 25.83 -7.52
CA ARG A 716 -14.92 26.91 -8.42
C ARG A 716 -13.41 27.13 -8.41
N ASN A 717 -12.71 26.56 -7.44
CA ASN A 717 -11.26 26.68 -7.32
C ASN A 717 -10.52 25.41 -7.76
N LEU A 718 -11.25 24.37 -8.19
CA LEU A 718 -10.65 23.08 -8.55
C LEU A 718 -9.69 23.24 -9.72
N ARG A 719 -8.45 22.83 -9.52
CA ARG A 719 -7.34 22.90 -10.48
C ARG A 719 -6.91 21.53 -10.94
N GLU A 720 -6.96 20.52 -10.07
CA GLU A 720 -6.48 19.18 -10.37
C GLU A 720 -7.33 18.10 -9.68
N VAL A 721 -7.64 17.05 -10.43
CA VAL A 721 -8.15 15.78 -9.91
C VAL A 721 -7.28 14.67 -10.47
N ASN A 722 -6.71 13.84 -9.61
CA ASN A 722 -5.90 12.70 -10.01
C ASN A 722 -6.60 11.39 -9.61
N LEU A 723 -6.90 10.59 -10.62
CA LEU A 723 -7.48 9.24 -10.57
C LEU A 723 -6.60 8.29 -11.41
N SER A 724 -5.30 8.57 -11.51
CA SER A 724 -4.35 7.68 -12.18
C SER A 724 -4.16 6.40 -11.35
N GLY A 725 -3.83 5.24 -11.94
CA GLY A 725 -3.61 4.02 -11.12
C GLY A 725 -4.84 3.57 -10.32
N SER A 726 -6.05 3.97 -10.74
CA SER A 726 -7.29 3.67 -10.05
C SER A 726 -8.02 2.47 -10.62
N GLU A 727 -7.39 1.67 -11.48
CA GLU A 727 -8.01 0.53 -12.17
C GLU A 727 -9.18 0.95 -13.10
N LEU A 728 -9.13 2.15 -13.67
CA LEU A 728 -10.21 2.67 -14.51
C LEU A 728 -10.27 1.95 -15.87
N SER A 729 -11.43 1.42 -16.24
CA SER A 729 -11.70 0.77 -17.52
C SER A 729 -11.82 1.78 -18.67
N PRO A 730 -11.71 1.32 -19.93
CA PRO A 730 -11.86 2.18 -21.09
C PRO A 730 -13.22 2.90 -21.19
N GLN A 731 -14.29 2.17 -20.88
CA GLN A 731 -15.68 2.61 -20.99
C GLN A 731 -15.96 3.67 -19.92
N ALA A 732 -15.57 3.40 -18.69
CA ALA A 732 -15.69 4.36 -17.59
C ALA A 732 -14.86 5.61 -17.87
N ALA A 733 -13.63 5.47 -18.40
CA ALA A 733 -12.81 6.60 -18.81
C ALA A 733 -13.49 7.47 -19.87
N GLN A 734 -14.13 6.89 -20.91
CA GLN A 734 -14.88 7.68 -21.89
C GLN A 734 -16.04 8.45 -21.24
N ILE A 735 -16.77 7.82 -20.33
CA ILE A 735 -17.87 8.48 -19.59
C ILE A 735 -17.32 9.62 -18.74
N ILE A 736 -16.25 9.39 -17.97
CA ILE A 736 -15.58 10.40 -17.15
C ILE A 736 -15.09 11.55 -18.03
N ILE A 737 -14.43 11.28 -19.15
CA ILE A 737 -13.94 12.30 -20.09
C ILE A 737 -15.13 13.12 -20.64
N ASN A 738 -16.25 12.47 -20.97
CA ASN A 738 -17.45 13.15 -21.44
C ASN A 738 -18.15 14.00 -20.36
N LYS A 739 -18.15 13.54 -19.11
CA LYS A 739 -18.62 14.33 -17.97
C LYS A 739 -17.69 15.52 -17.72
N TRP A 740 -16.39 15.29 -17.71
CA TRP A 740 -15.35 16.31 -17.51
C TRP A 740 -15.36 17.38 -18.60
N ARG A 741 -15.69 17.03 -19.86
CA ARG A 741 -15.93 18.00 -20.95
C ARG A 741 -16.95 19.07 -20.60
N LYS A 742 -17.99 18.69 -19.85
CA LYS A 742 -19.09 19.57 -19.43
C LYS A 742 -18.76 20.30 -18.13
N PHE A 743 -17.66 19.94 -17.46
CA PHE A 743 -17.17 20.64 -16.28
C PHE A 743 -16.54 21.97 -16.71
N ASP A 744 -17.38 22.98 -16.90
CA ASP A 744 -16.94 24.33 -17.25
C ASP A 744 -16.93 25.22 -16.01
N ASN A 745 -15.72 25.56 -15.55
CA ASN A 745 -15.50 26.50 -14.47
C ASN A 745 -15.08 27.84 -15.07
N SER A 746 -15.81 28.91 -14.74
CA SER A 746 -15.63 30.25 -15.31
C SER A 746 -14.25 30.88 -15.06
N ARG A 747 -13.42 30.31 -14.16
CA ARG A 747 -12.06 30.80 -13.85
C ARG A 747 -10.94 30.08 -14.60
N HIS A 748 -11.00 28.75 -14.68
CA HIS A 748 -10.01 27.92 -15.39
C HIS A 748 -10.54 26.49 -15.52
N LYS A 749 -10.08 25.76 -16.54
CA LYS A 749 -10.40 24.33 -16.70
C LYS A 749 -9.49 23.48 -15.81
N PRO A 750 -10.02 22.69 -14.86
CA PRO A 750 -9.21 21.79 -14.05
C PRO A 750 -8.58 20.68 -14.90
N ILE A 751 -7.39 20.26 -14.51
CA ILE A 751 -6.68 19.11 -15.05
C ILE A 751 -7.28 17.85 -14.43
N LEU A 752 -7.62 16.88 -15.27
CA LEU A 752 -7.96 15.52 -14.86
C LEU A 752 -6.82 14.60 -15.25
N LYS A 753 -6.19 13.95 -14.27
CA LYS A 753 -5.19 12.92 -14.50
C LYS A 753 -5.84 11.55 -14.34
N ILE A 754 -5.75 10.73 -15.38
CA ILE A 754 -6.26 9.35 -15.42
C ILE A 754 -5.22 8.44 -16.08
N GLY A 755 -3.92 8.74 -15.93
CA GLY A 755 -2.85 7.89 -16.45
C GLY A 755 -2.73 6.58 -15.66
N SER A 756 -1.92 5.65 -16.13
CA SER A 756 -1.67 4.39 -15.41
C SER A 756 -2.89 3.62 -14.97
N ASN A 757 -3.96 3.72 -15.74
CA ASN A 757 -5.19 2.95 -15.56
C ASN A 757 -5.22 1.78 -16.54
N ASN A 758 -6.35 1.08 -16.58
CA ASN A 758 -6.46 -0.15 -17.34
C ASN A 758 -7.19 0.11 -18.69
N PHE A 759 -6.56 0.88 -19.60
CA PHE A 759 -7.16 1.20 -20.91
C PHE A 759 -6.90 0.18 -22.03
N GLY A 760 -5.83 -0.62 -21.92
CA GLY A 760 -5.47 -1.70 -22.85
C GLY A 760 -5.41 -1.25 -24.31
N GLU A 761 -5.96 -2.07 -25.22
CA GLU A 761 -5.99 -1.75 -26.65
C GLU A 761 -6.71 -0.43 -26.98
N LEU A 762 -7.67 -0.04 -26.12
CA LEU A 762 -8.43 1.19 -26.25
C LEU A 762 -7.66 2.42 -25.75
N PHE A 763 -6.44 2.27 -25.21
CA PHE A 763 -5.58 3.37 -24.80
C PHE A 763 -5.45 4.43 -25.90
N THR A 764 -5.11 4.01 -27.13
CA THR A 764 -4.92 4.94 -28.25
C THR A 764 -6.22 5.68 -28.59
N GLN A 765 -7.36 5.00 -28.53
CA GLN A 765 -8.67 5.62 -28.76
C GLN A 765 -8.99 6.64 -27.66
N ILE A 766 -8.79 6.28 -26.39
CA ILE A 766 -9.03 7.14 -25.23
C ILE A 766 -8.10 8.34 -25.22
N ARG A 767 -6.82 8.12 -25.53
CA ARG A 767 -5.81 9.16 -25.69
C ARG A 767 -6.17 10.10 -26.85
N ASN A 768 -6.64 9.59 -27.98
CA ASN A 768 -7.11 10.45 -29.07
C ASN A 768 -8.38 11.23 -28.67
N PHE A 769 -9.27 10.60 -27.92
CA PHE A 769 -10.48 11.21 -27.38
C PHE A 769 -10.16 12.30 -26.35
N SER A 770 -9.08 12.15 -25.60
CA SER A 770 -8.60 13.12 -24.61
C SER A 770 -7.71 14.20 -25.20
N ASN A 771 -6.86 13.91 -26.20
CA ASN A 771 -5.96 14.84 -26.89
C ASN A 771 -6.68 16.01 -27.55
N ALA A 772 -7.98 15.86 -27.85
CA ALA A 772 -8.85 16.98 -28.23
C ALA A 772 -8.96 18.07 -27.13
N MET A 773 -8.52 17.78 -25.90
CA MET A 773 -8.56 18.65 -24.72
C MET A 773 -7.21 18.72 -24.04
N LYS A 774 -6.75 19.95 -23.80
CA LYS A 774 -5.44 20.22 -23.16
C LYS A 774 -5.43 20.03 -21.64
N ASN A 775 -6.55 19.62 -21.04
CA ASN A 775 -6.74 19.52 -19.58
C ASN A 775 -7.10 18.11 -19.10
N ILE A 776 -6.79 17.08 -19.90
CA ILE A 776 -6.84 15.68 -19.48
C ILE A 776 -5.48 15.06 -19.74
N GLU A 777 -4.88 14.48 -18.71
CA GLU A 777 -3.57 13.83 -18.74
C GLU A 777 -3.76 12.32 -18.59
N ILE A 778 -3.36 11.58 -19.62
CA ILE A 778 -3.54 10.12 -19.73
C ILE A 778 -2.19 9.38 -19.72
N GLY A 779 -1.08 10.12 -19.79
CA GLY A 779 0.25 9.52 -19.94
C GLY A 779 0.53 9.02 -21.37
N ASP A 780 1.60 8.25 -21.50
CA ASP A 780 1.97 7.52 -22.71
C ASP A 780 1.53 6.05 -22.63
N SER A 781 1.60 5.30 -23.73
CA SER A 781 1.15 3.89 -23.75
C SER A 781 1.93 3.00 -22.77
N ASP A 782 3.16 3.40 -22.44
CA ASP A 782 4.01 2.72 -21.46
C ASP A 782 3.50 2.90 -20.02
N ASP A 783 2.67 3.92 -19.79
CA ASP A 783 2.07 4.17 -18.48
C ASP A 783 0.84 3.29 -18.27
N ASP A 784 0.19 2.78 -19.33
CA ASP A 784 -1.05 1.99 -19.27
C ASP A 784 -0.86 0.61 -18.63
N CYS A 785 -1.78 0.24 -17.75
CA CYS A 785 -1.69 -0.96 -16.90
C CYS A 785 -2.41 -2.19 -17.49
N GLY A 786 -2.93 -2.13 -18.72
CA GLY A 786 -3.62 -3.25 -19.41
C GLY A 786 -5.13 -3.00 -19.55
N SER A 787 -5.97 -3.99 -19.87
CA SER A 787 -7.44 -3.84 -19.83
C SER A 787 -8.03 -4.73 -18.74
N LEU A 788 -9.02 -4.24 -17.99
CA LEU A 788 -9.89 -5.07 -17.14
C LEU A 788 -11.11 -5.52 -17.95
N SER A 789 -11.45 -6.81 -17.90
CA SER A 789 -12.74 -7.32 -18.35
C SER A 789 -13.84 -6.72 -17.47
N SER A 790 -14.91 -6.24 -18.10
CA SER A 790 -15.92 -5.35 -17.50
C SER A 790 -16.96 -6.04 -16.61
N GLU A 791 -16.62 -7.13 -15.90
CA GLU A 791 -17.60 -7.92 -15.13
C GLU A 791 -17.38 -7.99 -13.61
N ASP A 792 -16.32 -7.38 -13.07
CA ASP A 792 -16.01 -7.45 -11.63
C ASP A 792 -16.47 -6.21 -10.82
N GLU A 793 -17.74 -5.82 -10.91
CA GLU A 793 -18.29 -4.73 -10.08
C GLU A 793 -19.51 -5.14 -9.25
N GLU A 794 -19.30 -5.85 -8.14
CA GLU A 794 -20.17 -5.72 -6.95
C GLU A 794 -19.52 -6.32 -5.68
N TYR A 795 -18.91 -5.48 -4.85
CA TYR A 795 -18.57 -5.80 -3.46
C TYR A 795 -19.26 -4.78 -2.53
N GLN A 796 -20.37 -5.17 -1.92
CA GLN A 796 -21.00 -4.42 -0.83
C GLN A 796 -20.46 -4.94 0.50
N SER A 797 -19.80 -4.06 1.26
CA SER A 797 -19.34 -4.34 2.62
C SER A 797 -20.48 -4.15 3.62
N ASN A 798 -20.78 -5.18 4.39
CA ASN A 798 -21.46 -5.04 5.67
C ASN A 798 -20.50 -5.52 6.75
N ASP A 799 -19.93 -4.59 7.51
CA ASP A 799 -19.42 -4.87 8.84
C ASP A 799 -19.71 -3.65 9.73
N SER A 800 -20.77 -3.78 10.53
CA SER A 800 -20.99 -2.93 11.69
C SER A 800 -20.29 -3.55 12.89
N GLU A 801 -19.29 -2.84 13.40
CA GLU A 801 -18.53 -3.11 14.62
C GLU A 801 -19.46 -3.39 15.82
N ASN A 802 -19.14 -4.41 16.63
CA ASN A 802 -19.58 -4.49 18.02
C ASN A 802 -18.34 -4.48 18.93
N GLU A 803 -18.16 -3.35 19.61
CA GLU A 803 -17.21 -3.15 20.69
C GLU A 803 -17.68 -3.91 21.95
N GLU A 804 -16.78 -4.66 22.57
CA GLU A 804 -16.97 -5.24 23.90
C GLU A 804 -16.92 -4.14 24.97
N GLU A 805 -18.07 -3.82 25.59
CA GLU A 805 -18.10 -3.21 26.92
C GLU A 805 -18.42 -4.27 27.97
N SER A 806 -17.55 -4.30 28.98
CA SER A 806 -17.64 -5.12 30.19
C SER A 806 -18.84 -4.73 31.05
N GLU A 807 -19.74 -5.68 31.34
CA GLU A 807 -20.77 -5.52 32.38
C GLU A 807 -20.47 -6.42 33.58
N GLU A 808 -20.42 -5.79 34.76
CA GLU A 808 -20.39 -6.43 36.07
C GLU A 808 -21.78 -6.96 36.45
N GLU A 809 -21.77 -8.07 37.18
CA GLU A 809 -22.90 -8.84 37.72
C GLU A 809 -23.87 -8.02 38.59
N GLU A 810 -25.19 -8.25 38.47
CA GLU A 810 -26.10 -8.41 39.63
C GLU A 810 -27.26 -9.38 39.29
N GLU A 811 -27.57 -10.26 40.25
CA GLU A 811 -28.57 -11.34 40.22
C GLU A 811 -30.03 -10.86 40.35
N GLY A 812 -30.98 -11.68 39.88
CA GLY A 812 -32.39 -11.62 40.33
C GLY A 812 -33.37 -12.56 39.60
N ASP A 813 -33.74 -13.66 40.27
CA ASP A 813 -34.75 -14.69 39.96
C ASP A 813 -36.13 -14.23 39.43
N GLY A 814 -36.82 -15.11 38.69
CA GLY A 814 -38.29 -15.23 38.74
C GLY A 814 -38.99 -15.86 37.51
N ASP A 815 -39.51 -17.08 37.70
CA ASP A 815 -40.37 -17.88 36.80
C ASP A 815 -41.62 -17.14 36.23
N ASP A 816 -42.07 -17.50 35.02
CA ASP A 816 -43.39 -18.13 34.75
C ASP A 816 -43.75 -18.15 33.24
N GLU A 817 -44.05 -19.35 32.72
CA GLU A 817 -44.70 -19.55 31.43
C GLU A 817 -46.21 -19.19 31.49
N LYS A 818 -46.72 -18.37 30.54
CA LYS A 818 -47.82 -18.74 29.60
C LYS A 818 -48.46 -17.56 28.85
N GLU A 819 -48.79 -17.87 27.59
CA GLU A 819 -49.74 -17.24 26.66
C GLU A 819 -49.40 -15.85 26.10
N ASN A 820 -48.95 -15.79 24.83
CA ASN A 820 -49.25 -14.63 23.98
C ASN A 820 -49.11 -14.88 22.46
N ASP A 821 -50.13 -15.49 21.84
CA ASP A 821 -50.34 -15.44 20.36
C ASP A 821 -50.54 -13.99 19.84
N GLY A 822 -50.66 -13.00 20.75
CA GLY A 822 -50.71 -11.58 20.44
C GLY A 822 -49.34 -10.91 20.30
N GLU A 823 -48.27 -11.46 20.90
CA GLU A 823 -46.92 -10.89 20.81
C GLU A 823 -46.28 -11.19 19.44
N GLU A 824 -46.50 -12.38 18.88
CA GLU A 824 -45.90 -12.79 17.60
C GLU A 824 -46.46 -11.98 16.40
N GLN A 825 -47.73 -11.53 16.47
CA GLN A 825 -48.29 -10.61 15.47
C GLN A 825 -47.79 -9.18 15.64
N ASN A 826 -47.58 -8.73 16.88
CA ASN A 826 -47.10 -7.39 17.16
C ASN A 826 -45.61 -7.24 16.79
N GLU A 827 -44.81 -8.28 17.03
CA GLU A 827 -43.41 -8.37 16.58
C GLU A 827 -43.30 -8.39 15.06
N LYS A 828 -44.16 -9.14 14.34
CA LYS A 828 -44.19 -9.13 12.87
C LYS A 828 -44.55 -7.75 12.32
N VAL A 829 -45.54 -7.06 12.89
CA VAL A 829 -45.91 -5.70 12.49
C VAL A 829 -44.78 -4.71 12.78
N GLN A 830 -44.13 -4.83 13.95
CA GLN A 830 -42.99 -4.00 14.31
C GLN A 830 -41.83 -4.23 13.35
N ARG A 831 -41.50 -5.48 13.02
CA ARG A 831 -40.44 -5.84 12.06
C ARG A 831 -40.69 -5.25 10.68
N PHE A 832 -41.90 -5.36 10.13
CA PHE A 832 -42.21 -4.73 8.84
C PHE A 832 -42.20 -3.20 8.90
N SER A 833 -42.58 -2.61 10.03
CA SER A 833 -42.51 -1.16 10.24
C SER A 833 -41.06 -0.67 10.33
N THR A 834 -40.18 -1.43 11.00
CA THR A 834 -38.74 -1.18 11.03
C THR A 834 -38.12 -1.27 9.65
N VAL A 835 -38.52 -2.24 8.81
CA VAL A 835 -38.05 -2.31 7.41
C VAL A 835 -38.48 -1.08 6.61
N ILE A 836 -39.72 -0.60 6.80
CA ILE A 836 -40.19 0.64 6.17
C ILE A 836 -39.39 1.86 6.64
N ASP A 837 -38.99 1.89 7.91
CA ASP A 837 -38.19 2.98 8.50
C ASP A 837 -36.72 2.93 8.06
N GLN A 838 -36.14 1.74 7.94
CA GLN A 838 -34.80 1.55 7.37
C GLN A 838 -34.75 2.03 5.92
N LEU A 839 -35.74 1.62 5.12
CA LEU A 839 -35.88 2.15 3.77
C LEU A 839 -35.91 3.68 3.83
N LYS A 840 -36.71 4.28 4.74
CA LYS A 840 -36.86 5.74 4.83
C LYS A 840 -35.51 6.43 5.05
N ASP A 841 -34.64 5.86 5.88
CA ASP A 841 -33.30 6.37 6.15
C ASP A 841 -32.34 6.14 4.97
N GLU A 842 -32.56 5.10 4.16
CA GLU A 842 -31.86 4.83 2.90
C GLU A 842 -32.29 5.74 1.73
N TYR A 843 -33.43 6.45 1.85
CA TYR A 843 -33.95 7.30 0.78
C TYR A 843 -33.15 8.61 0.61
N GLU A 844 -32.18 8.61 -0.32
CA GLU A 844 -31.41 9.80 -0.73
C GLU A 844 -31.43 10.07 -2.26
N SER A 845 -32.55 9.81 -2.96
CA SER A 845 -32.59 9.98 -4.43
C SER A 845 -33.05 11.38 -4.92
N ARG A 846 -32.40 11.89 -5.99
CA ARG A 846 -32.82 13.05 -6.82
C ARG A 846 -33.35 12.66 -8.21
N VAL A 847 -33.47 11.36 -8.50
CA VAL A 847 -33.77 10.76 -9.82
C VAL A 847 -35.13 10.04 -9.77
N GLN A 848 -36.00 10.26 -10.77
CA GLN A 848 -37.42 9.90 -10.72
C GLN A 848 -37.69 8.39 -10.71
N ASP A 849 -36.88 7.66 -11.45
CA ASP A 849 -36.90 6.22 -11.65
C ASP A 849 -36.49 5.50 -10.37
N GLU A 850 -35.46 5.99 -9.68
CA GLU A 850 -35.09 5.53 -8.34
C GLU A 850 -36.15 5.87 -7.29
N THR A 851 -36.78 7.05 -7.35
CA THR A 851 -37.94 7.36 -6.49
C THR A 851 -39.10 6.40 -6.74
N ALA A 852 -39.35 6.00 -7.98
CA ALA A 852 -40.38 5.03 -8.34
C ALA A 852 -40.05 3.62 -7.83
N LYS A 853 -38.82 3.14 -8.06
CA LYS A 853 -38.33 1.85 -7.52
C LYS A 853 -38.49 1.80 -6.01
N TYR A 854 -38.11 2.87 -5.34
CA TYR A 854 -38.17 2.98 -3.90
C TYR A 854 -39.62 2.97 -3.37
N LEU A 855 -40.54 3.73 -3.98
CA LEU A 855 -41.96 3.70 -3.62
C LEU A 855 -42.62 2.34 -3.89
N LEU A 856 -42.14 1.58 -4.88
CA LEU A 856 -42.57 0.19 -5.09
C LEU A 856 -42.01 -0.75 -4.00
N ARG A 857 -40.76 -0.55 -3.58
CA ARG A 857 -40.15 -1.33 -2.48
C ARG A 857 -40.88 -1.16 -1.15
N LEU A 858 -41.42 0.04 -0.86
CA LEU A 858 -42.29 0.26 0.32
C LEU A 858 -43.52 -0.66 0.36
N LEU A 859 -43.97 -1.15 -0.81
CA LEU A 859 -45.15 -2.02 -0.89
C LEU A 859 -44.81 -3.51 -0.72
N ILE A 860 -43.53 -3.89 -0.70
CA ILE A 860 -43.12 -5.28 -0.46
C ILE A 860 -43.44 -5.71 0.97
N PRO A 861 -43.07 -4.97 2.04
CA PRO A 861 -43.48 -5.30 3.42
C PRO A 861 -45.01 -5.28 3.60
N VAL A 862 -45.69 -4.37 2.91
CA VAL A 862 -47.15 -4.30 2.89
C VAL A 862 -47.78 -5.57 2.31
N GLN A 863 -47.23 -6.07 1.20
CA GLN A 863 -47.68 -7.31 0.58
C GLN A 863 -47.38 -8.54 1.45
N GLN A 864 -46.17 -8.61 2.01
CA GLN A 864 -45.74 -9.71 2.88
C GLN A 864 -46.53 -9.75 4.20
N SER A 865 -47.02 -8.61 4.68
CA SER A 865 -47.89 -8.51 5.86
C SER A 865 -49.37 -8.76 5.56
N ASN A 866 -49.73 -9.26 4.36
CA ASN A 866 -51.10 -9.42 3.89
C ASN A 866 -51.94 -8.12 4.01
N SER A 867 -51.33 -6.97 3.69
CA SER A 867 -51.95 -5.64 3.80
C SER A 867 -52.40 -5.28 5.22
N ASN A 868 -51.57 -5.61 6.22
CA ASN A 868 -51.84 -5.22 7.60
C ASN A 868 -52.04 -3.68 7.71
N PRO A 869 -53.13 -3.19 8.34
CA PRO A 869 -53.44 -1.76 8.36
C PRO A 869 -52.34 -0.87 8.94
N LEU A 870 -51.59 -1.34 9.95
CA LEU A 870 -50.53 -0.55 10.59
C LEU A 870 -49.29 -0.42 9.69
N VAL A 871 -48.88 -1.53 9.06
CA VAL A 871 -47.77 -1.56 8.10
C VAL A 871 -48.12 -0.73 6.85
N PHE A 872 -49.37 -0.82 6.39
CA PHE A 872 -49.89 -0.03 5.27
C PHE A 872 -49.90 1.47 5.58
N GLU A 873 -50.35 1.86 6.78
CA GLU A 873 -50.36 3.25 7.23
C GLU A 873 -48.92 3.81 7.31
N ARG A 874 -47.98 3.02 7.83
CA ARG A 874 -46.57 3.45 7.92
C ARG A 874 -45.94 3.65 6.54
N ALA A 875 -46.22 2.75 5.59
CA ALA A 875 -45.77 2.92 4.21
C ALA A 875 -46.34 4.20 3.57
N LEU A 876 -47.59 4.56 3.88
CA LEU A 876 -48.20 5.81 3.42
C LEU A 876 -47.51 7.04 4.00
N GLU A 877 -47.24 7.06 5.31
CA GLU A 877 -46.53 8.18 5.96
C GLU A 877 -45.17 8.48 5.32
N VAL A 878 -44.38 7.42 5.06
CA VAL A 878 -43.07 7.54 4.41
C VAL A 878 -43.21 8.03 2.97
N ALA A 879 -44.15 7.46 2.21
CA ALA A 879 -44.38 7.88 0.84
C ALA A 879 -44.88 9.32 0.71
N GLU A 880 -45.74 9.79 1.63
CA GLU A 880 -46.19 11.17 1.65
C GLU A 880 -45.02 12.15 1.84
N GLU A 881 -44.09 11.84 2.74
CA GLU A 881 -42.90 12.67 2.95
C GLU A 881 -42.06 12.78 1.67
N ILE A 882 -41.86 11.65 0.99
CA ILE A 882 -41.14 11.56 -0.29
C ILE A 882 -41.87 12.34 -1.38
N ILE A 883 -43.19 12.15 -1.53
CA ILE A 883 -44.01 12.79 -2.56
C ILE A 883 -44.04 14.31 -2.37
N ARG A 884 -44.12 14.81 -1.13
CA ARG A 884 -44.05 16.26 -0.85
C ARG A 884 -42.71 16.85 -1.26
N ARG A 885 -41.60 16.14 -1.00
CA ARG A 885 -40.25 16.59 -1.38
C ARG A 885 -40.09 16.68 -2.90
N ILE A 886 -40.56 15.69 -3.66
CA ILE A 886 -40.43 15.69 -5.13
C ILE A 886 -41.44 16.63 -5.83
N ALA A 887 -42.64 16.82 -5.24
CA ALA A 887 -43.64 17.75 -5.78
C ALA A 887 -43.22 19.23 -5.63
N ALA A 888 -42.33 19.54 -4.67
CA ALA A 888 -41.78 20.88 -4.48
C ALA A 888 -40.74 21.28 -5.55
N VAL A 889 -40.33 20.36 -6.42
CA VAL A 889 -39.32 20.62 -7.47
C VAL A 889 -40.03 20.95 -8.80
N PRO A 890 -40.06 22.21 -9.25
CA PRO A 890 -40.69 22.58 -10.51
C PRO A 890 -39.87 22.06 -11.71
N ARG A 891 -40.49 21.24 -12.57
CA ARG A 891 -39.90 20.73 -13.81
C ARG A 891 -40.84 20.92 -15.01
N ASN A 892 -40.29 21.37 -16.13
CA ASN A 892 -40.96 21.50 -17.43
C ASN A 892 -40.33 20.50 -18.41
N PRO A 893 -41.09 19.84 -19.33
CA PRO A 893 -42.51 20.07 -19.63
C PRO A 893 -43.51 19.13 -18.93
N ILE A 894 -43.06 18.10 -18.20
CA ILE A 894 -43.94 17.12 -17.53
C ILE A 894 -43.64 17.11 -16.02
N PRO A 895 -44.64 17.27 -15.14
CA PRO A 895 -44.44 17.23 -13.68
C PRO A 895 -43.81 15.92 -13.20
N THR A 896 -42.96 16.01 -12.17
CA THR A 896 -42.27 14.85 -11.57
C THR A 896 -43.25 13.79 -11.07
N THR A 897 -44.39 14.20 -10.52
CA THR A 897 -45.48 13.31 -10.09
C THR A 897 -46.11 12.54 -11.26
N THR A 898 -46.22 13.17 -12.43
CA THR A 898 -46.76 12.55 -13.64
C THR A 898 -45.81 11.48 -14.18
N GLN A 899 -44.50 11.74 -14.14
CA GLN A 899 -43.48 10.76 -14.55
C GLN A 899 -43.47 9.54 -13.63
N LEU A 900 -43.63 9.76 -12.32
CA LEU A 900 -43.74 8.69 -11.34
C LEU A 900 -44.93 7.74 -11.65
N ILE A 901 -46.10 8.30 -11.94
CA ILE A 901 -47.27 7.49 -12.33
C ILE A 901 -47.02 6.72 -13.64
N ASN A 902 -46.32 7.32 -14.61
CA ASN A 902 -45.96 6.63 -15.85
C ASN A 902 -45.06 5.41 -15.61
N HIS A 903 -44.08 5.52 -14.71
CA HIS A 903 -43.24 4.39 -14.33
C HIS A 903 -44.05 3.27 -13.67
N PHE A 904 -44.99 3.58 -12.78
CA PHE A 904 -45.87 2.57 -12.19
C PHE A 904 -46.75 1.88 -13.24
N VAL A 905 -47.28 2.62 -14.22
CA VAL A 905 -48.06 2.02 -15.32
C VAL A 905 -47.19 1.11 -16.19
N ALA A 906 -45.95 1.53 -16.49
CA ALA A 906 -45.02 0.72 -17.29
C ALA A 906 -44.60 -0.57 -16.57
N GLN A 907 -44.21 -0.48 -15.30
CA GLN A 907 -43.77 -1.64 -14.51
C GLN A 907 -44.92 -2.59 -14.18
N SER A 908 -46.16 -2.10 -14.07
CA SER A 908 -47.34 -2.94 -13.84
C SER A 908 -47.85 -3.66 -15.11
N ARG A 909 -47.32 -3.33 -16.30
CA ARG A 909 -47.61 -3.97 -17.60
C ARG A 909 -49.09 -4.01 -18.01
N ILE A 910 -49.94 -3.19 -17.38
CA ILE A 910 -51.41 -3.19 -17.53
C ILE A 910 -51.85 -2.98 -18.99
N LEU A 911 -51.06 -2.24 -19.76
CA LEU A 911 -51.38 -1.83 -21.13
C LEU A 911 -50.55 -2.54 -22.20
N GLY A 912 -49.79 -3.58 -21.82
CA GLY A 912 -48.80 -4.19 -22.71
C GLY A 912 -47.65 -3.24 -23.10
N VAL A 913 -47.53 -2.09 -22.42
CA VAL A 913 -46.38 -1.20 -22.51
C VAL A 913 -45.23 -1.89 -21.78
N LYS A 914 -44.16 -2.20 -22.50
CA LYS A 914 -42.93 -2.72 -21.90
C LYS A 914 -42.14 -1.55 -21.31
N PRO A 915 -41.69 -1.64 -20.06
CA PRO A 915 -40.76 -0.64 -19.55
C PRO A 915 -39.44 -0.72 -20.34
N GLU A 916 -38.73 0.41 -20.45
CA GLU A 916 -37.38 0.44 -21.06
C GLU A 916 -36.40 -0.45 -20.30
N GLU A 917 -36.61 -0.57 -18.99
CA GLU A 917 -35.85 -1.41 -18.07
C GLU A 917 -36.82 -2.14 -17.13
N ASP A 918 -36.71 -3.46 -17.03
CA ASP A 918 -37.53 -4.26 -16.12
C ASP A 918 -36.87 -4.31 -14.74
N TRP A 919 -37.46 -3.61 -13.76
CA TRP A 919 -36.83 -3.46 -12.45
C TRP A 919 -36.93 -4.71 -11.57
N ARG A 920 -37.64 -5.76 -12.03
CA ARG A 920 -37.87 -7.02 -11.30
C ARG A 920 -38.48 -6.85 -9.90
N ILE A 921 -39.06 -5.69 -9.60
CA ILE A 921 -39.78 -5.42 -8.34
C ILE A 921 -41.23 -5.90 -8.48
N GLN A 922 -41.54 -7.02 -7.85
CA GLN A 922 -42.88 -7.63 -7.93
C GLN A 922 -43.80 -7.10 -6.83
N VAL A 923 -44.72 -6.21 -7.20
CA VAL A 923 -45.78 -5.69 -6.32
C VAL A 923 -47.15 -6.01 -6.92
N ASP A 924 -48.05 -6.52 -6.09
CA ASP A 924 -49.44 -6.80 -6.45
C ASP A 924 -50.11 -5.48 -6.85
N ILE A 925 -50.63 -5.49 -8.07
CA ILE A 925 -51.31 -4.36 -8.71
C ILE A 925 -52.49 -3.82 -7.88
N LYS A 926 -53.18 -4.68 -7.13
CA LYS A 926 -54.29 -4.30 -6.25
C LYS A 926 -53.79 -3.53 -5.04
N ILE A 927 -52.63 -3.92 -4.49
CA ILE A 927 -51.98 -3.23 -3.37
C ILE A 927 -51.49 -1.87 -3.83
N LEU A 928 -50.81 -1.81 -4.98
CA LEU A 928 -50.38 -0.55 -5.60
C LEU A 928 -51.57 0.38 -5.89
N GLY A 929 -52.67 -0.16 -6.42
CA GLY A 929 -53.88 0.63 -6.66
C GLY A 929 -54.57 1.12 -5.39
N GLN A 930 -54.63 0.32 -4.34
CA GLN A 930 -55.11 0.76 -3.02
C GLN A 930 -54.23 1.88 -2.45
N PHE A 931 -52.91 1.74 -2.56
CA PHE A 931 -51.93 2.71 -2.07
C PHE A 931 -52.07 4.07 -2.77
N LEU A 932 -52.13 4.08 -4.11
CA LEU A 932 -52.31 5.30 -4.89
C LEU A 932 -53.66 5.99 -4.61
N ARG A 933 -54.73 5.22 -4.36
CA ARG A 933 -56.03 5.78 -3.98
C ARG A 933 -56.02 6.41 -2.58
N GLN A 934 -55.31 5.82 -1.63
CA GLN A 934 -55.16 6.41 -0.31
C GLN A 934 -54.37 7.73 -0.39
N LEU A 935 -53.29 7.78 -1.17
CA LEU A 935 -52.54 9.02 -1.42
C LEU A 935 -53.42 10.09 -2.11
N LEU A 936 -54.28 9.71 -3.06
CA LEU A 936 -55.28 10.61 -3.67
C LEU A 936 -56.31 11.14 -2.69
N SER A 937 -56.74 10.33 -1.71
CA SER A 937 -57.68 10.77 -0.68
C SER A 937 -57.06 11.77 0.30
N ARG A 938 -55.72 11.71 0.45
CA ARG A 938 -54.90 12.60 1.29
C ARG A 938 -54.40 13.85 0.55
N GLY A 939 -54.78 14.04 -0.71
CA GLY A 939 -54.48 15.25 -1.49
C GLY A 939 -53.19 15.20 -2.31
N HIS A 940 -52.58 14.03 -2.49
CA HIS A 940 -51.45 13.83 -3.41
C HIS A 940 -51.95 13.42 -4.81
N PHE A 941 -51.18 13.71 -5.86
CA PHE A 941 -51.50 13.32 -7.27
C PHE A 941 -52.82 13.87 -7.85
N GLU A 942 -53.29 15.05 -7.43
CA GLU A 942 -54.55 15.62 -7.92
C GLU A 942 -54.58 15.83 -9.46
N LEU A 943 -53.43 16.17 -10.06
CA LEU A 943 -53.31 16.35 -11.51
C LEU A 943 -53.44 15.02 -12.27
N GLU A 944 -52.96 13.92 -11.66
CA GLU A 944 -52.95 12.57 -12.22
C GLU A 944 -54.16 11.73 -11.78
N ARG A 945 -55.11 12.30 -11.02
CA ARG A 945 -56.29 11.61 -10.46
C ARG A 945 -57.03 10.76 -11.49
N GLN A 946 -57.28 11.30 -12.69
CA GLN A 946 -57.98 10.56 -13.76
C GLN A 946 -57.15 9.40 -14.29
N LEU A 947 -55.82 9.55 -14.38
CA LEU A 947 -54.89 8.51 -14.83
C LEU A 947 -54.84 7.35 -13.82
N ILE A 948 -54.71 7.69 -12.53
CA ILE A 948 -54.66 6.69 -11.45
C ILE A 948 -55.98 5.92 -11.37
N LEU A 949 -57.12 6.61 -11.41
CA LEU A 949 -58.44 5.97 -11.38
C LEU A 949 -58.72 5.11 -12.62
N HIS A 950 -58.12 5.44 -13.76
CA HIS A 950 -58.29 4.69 -15.00
C HIS A 950 -57.46 3.40 -15.02
N TYR A 951 -56.18 3.47 -14.60
CA TYR A 951 -55.26 2.33 -14.71
C TYR A 951 -55.20 1.45 -13.47
N PHE A 952 -55.51 2.00 -12.28
CA PHE A 952 -55.43 1.28 -11.01
C PHE A 952 -56.80 1.23 -10.30
N ALA A 953 -57.86 0.98 -11.08
CA ALA A 953 -59.26 0.88 -10.62
C ALA A 953 -59.51 -0.36 -9.74
#